data_AF-A0A7X8B388-F1
#
_entry.id   AF-A0A7X8B388-F1
#
_cell.length_a   1.000
_cell.length_b   1.000
_cell.length_c   1.000
_cell.angle_alpha   90.00
_cell.angle_beta   90.00
_cell.angle_gamma   90.00
#
_symmetry.space_group_name_H-M   'P 1'
#
loop_
_entity.id
_entity.type
_entity.pdbx_description
1 polymer ?
#
loop_
_entity_poly.entity_id
_entity_poly.type
_entity_poly.pdbx_seq_one_letter_code
_entity_poly.pdbx_strand_id
1 'polypeptide(L)'
;MLIEKNQEIAGLLQSLAGREAQVLSLKARLADSDSLIASLRDENRRANETIQMLTGSWSWRITKPLRLFYDYLNEWMLQVLGKNDSLGKALLRACELLKLGESATSRVRSFLDKTALKSPQQVINTVISRPRSDQPLPSIPVPATGFEEEAPPYFPDVSDPQVSIIIPVHGQIEYTRRCLQALQRSMTRFTYEVIVVDDASPDDTHESLNAVPGLVLVSNETNKGFVLSCNRGAQEARGDLLVFLNNDTEVDRNWLEELVGTFQKVPDAGLVGSMLVYPDGRLQESGCIVWRDGSAWNYGRNDDPFKPDYNYLREADYCSGAAIAIPKKLFFEVGAFDERYVPAYAEDTDLAFKVREAGYKVYVQPMARVVHFEGVTSGTDTKAGVKAYQARNLLKFYEKWSGTLSSHHIPGMKLHLAADRGVSLRILVLDHCTPTPDRDAGSLIAFNMLRLLRAIPSKITFIPENNFHYVEPYTADLQRMGIEALYAPYVVSVEEHLKSHGHLYDAVLIFRVGVAEQHLDHVKRYCPRAKIIFHTQDLHFLREEREGRLLGSDSILAKAQQTKRSELDAMAKSDLVIVVSSAEEAILRQDYGVLNTLVLPLIMEPKPGSCGFTERSGIAFIGGFQHPPNIDAVHYFAENILPLIRAKIPEIRFFVVGSDPPDEIRSLQNDHIIVTGYVPDLGPLLDRMRLSVAPIRYGAGIKGKIGTALSYGVPTVATRVAVEGMGLLEGEEILVADDPETFAERVVELYTRSELWASLSKKGLDFVRRHYSFHRIREILKEAFSRLDLTIPEPPNGGQRFGVTEILASKRLDHDMPRLDEQLGLVYFRNQEEYSRWLENGPCKAREKYERRFASLKAHESTFVVSGQCYPCGRHSKFLVDRRYGAVQEEGVWIPNWRERLVCGSCGLNNRQRLVAALTMDWLSAVIGSDSCVYMMEQVTPLYAFFRERFPGVRVIGSEFLNPSLPGGRIVDGIRHEDAERLSFLDSSVDVILSNDVLEHVNEPMAVLAECARVLRPGGMLVLTIPFHEARATSVRRASVLNGEIKHHLEPQWHSNPISPEGSLVFTDFGWDVLEWMRGVGFDFAEAMLAWSPRYGHFGRSQFVFRAMLRPAVVGVS
;
A
#
# COMPACT_ATOMS: atom_id res chain seq x y z
N MET A 1 -40.81 17.04 -51.72
CA MET A 1 -41.66 17.95 -50.91
C MET A 1 -42.82 17.27 -50.17
N LEU A 2 -43.91 16.83 -50.80
CA LEU A 2 -45.06 16.28 -50.04
C LEU A 2 -44.73 14.93 -49.35
N ILE A 3 -43.90 14.10 -50.00
CA ILE A 3 -43.45 12.81 -49.48
C ILE A 3 -42.45 12.98 -48.32
N GLU A 4 -41.50 13.90 -48.44
CA GLU A 4 -40.55 14.22 -47.35
C GLU A 4 -41.26 14.77 -46.12
N LYS A 5 -42.22 15.69 -46.30
CA LYS A 5 -43.04 16.18 -45.17
C LYS A 5 -43.85 15.06 -44.50
N ASN A 6 -44.34 14.09 -45.27
CA ASN A 6 -45.06 12.95 -44.70
C ASN A 6 -44.14 12.00 -43.92
N GLN A 7 -42.88 11.81 -44.34
CA GLN A 7 -41.88 11.04 -43.60
C GLN A 7 -41.44 11.76 -42.31
N GLU A 8 -41.29 13.08 -42.36
CA GLU A 8 -40.95 13.90 -41.19
C GLU A 8 -42.10 13.90 -40.16
N ILE A 9 -43.35 14.01 -40.63
CA ILE A 9 -44.55 13.87 -39.78
C ILE A 9 -44.62 12.46 -39.16
N ALA A 10 -44.31 11.41 -39.91
CA ALA A 10 -44.30 10.04 -39.38
C ALA A 10 -43.23 9.85 -38.29
N GLY A 11 -42.03 10.39 -38.47
CA GLY A 11 -40.96 10.37 -37.46
C GLY A 11 -41.33 11.15 -36.19
N LEU A 12 -41.98 12.30 -36.35
CA LEU A 12 -42.48 13.10 -35.22
C LEU A 12 -43.60 12.38 -34.46
N LEU A 13 -44.51 11.70 -35.15
CA LEU A 13 -45.58 10.91 -34.53
C LEU A 13 -45.02 9.70 -33.76
N GLN A 14 -43.96 9.06 -34.26
CA GLN A 14 -43.30 7.95 -33.57
C GLN A 14 -42.54 8.43 -32.31
N SER A 15 -41.88 9.58 -32.39
CA SER A 15 -41.25 10.25 -31.24
C SER A 15 -42.28 10.68 -30.18
N LEU A 16 -43.44 11.19 -30.62
CA LEU A 16 -44.55 11.55 -29.73
C LEU A 16 -45.09 10.32 -28.99
N ALA A 17 -45.30 9.20 -29.69
CA ALA A 17 -45.74 7.95 -29.09
C ALA A 17 -44.73 7.38 -28.07
N GLY A 18 -43.43 7.48 -28.36
CA GLY A 18 -42.37 7.09 -27.41
C GLY A 18 -42.34 7.95 -26.16
N ARG A 19 -42.56 9.27 -26.30
CA ARG A 19 -42.66 10.20 -25.17
C ARG A 19 -43.93 9.97 -24.35
N GLU A 20 -45.06 9.66 -24.98
CA GLU A 20 -46.30 9.32 -24.27
C GLU A 20 -46.16 8.03 -23.44
N ALA A 21 -45.47 7.02 -23.97
CA ALA A 21 -45.15 5.79 -23.23
C ALA A 21 -44.22 6.06 -22.03
N GLN A 22 -43.20 6.92 -22.19
CA GLN A 22 -42.36 7.36 -21.07
C GLN A 22 -43.15 8.12 -20.01
N VAL A 23 -44.05 9.02 -20.40
CA VAL A 23 -44.91 9.76 -19.45
C VAL A 23 -45.84 8.81 -18.68
N LEU A 24 -46.39 7.78 -19.34
CA LEU A 24 -47.19 6.75 -18.69
C LEU A 24 -46.38 5.93 -17.68
N SER A 25 -45.16 5.51 -18.03
CA SER A 25 -44.23 4.82 -17.13
C SER A 25 -43.84 5.68 -15.92
N LEU A 26 -43.55 6.96 -16.15
CA LEU A 26 -43.23 7.91 -15.08
C LEU A 26 -44.43 8.16 -14.17
N LYS A 27 -45.65 8.22 -14.71
CA LYS A 27 -46.89 8.32 -13.91
C LYS A 27 -47.13 7.08 -13.06
N ALA A 28 -46.84 5.88 -13.57
CA ALA A 28 -46.93 4.64 -12.79
C ALA A 28 -45.91 4.61 -11.64
N ARG A 29 -44.65 4.98 -11.92
CA ARG A 29 -43.60 5.09 -10.88
C ARG A 29 -43.90 6.17 -9.84
N LEU A 30 -44.53 7.27 -10.24
CA LEU A 30 -44.98 8.32 -9.32
C LEU A 30 -46.09 7.80 -8.39
N ALA A 31 -47.05 7.03 -8.93
CA ALA A 31 -48.10 6.41 -8.13
C ALA A 31 -47.56 5.38 -7.12
N ASP A 32 -46.58 4.56 -7.52
CA ASP A 32 -45.90 3.62 -6.61
C ASP A 32 -45.09 4.36 -5.53
N SER A 33 -44.43 5.46 -5.90
CA SER A 33 -43.69 6.31 -4.96
C SER A 33 -44.63 7.00 -3.97
N ASP A 34 -45.79 7.49 -4.42
CA ASP A 34 -46.81 8.10 -3.56
C ASP A 34 -47.40 7.04 -2.59
N SER A 35 -47.56 5.80 -3.04
CA SER A 35 -47.99 4.68 -2.19
C SER A 35 -46.94 4.35 -1.11
N LEU A 36 -45.64 4.33 -1.48
CA LEU A 36 -44.54 4.12 -0.54
C LEU A 36 -44.42 5.27 0.45
N ILE A 37 -44.56 6.53 0.00
CA ILE A 37 -44.56 7.72 0.86
C ILE A 37 -45.74 7.67 1.84
N ALA A 38 -46.92 7.23 1.39
CA ALA A 38 -48.07 7.04 2.27
C ALA A 38 -47.80 5.95 3.32
N SER A 39 -47.19 4.83 2.94
CA SER A 39 -46.78 3.76 3.87
C SER A 39 -45.77 4.26 4.91
N LEU A 40 -44.74 4.97 4.47
CA LEU A 40 -43.71 5.53 5.36
C LEU A 40 -44.28 6.62 6.29
N ARG A 41 -45.23 7.43 5.81
CA ARG A 41 -45.94 8.40 6.66
C ARG A 41 -46.78 7.70 7.71
N ASP A 42 -47.40 6.57 7.37
CA ASP A 42 -48.20 5.79 8.32
C ASP A 42 -47.32 5.10 9.38
N GLU A 43 -46.16 4.57 8.96
CA GLU A 43 -45.17 3.97 9.85
C GLU A 43 -44.53 5.01 10.78
N ASN A 44 -44.20 6.19 10.25
CA ASN A 44 -43.69 7.31 11.05
C ASN A 44 -44.77 7.86 12.00
N ARG A 45 -46.05 7.86 11.60
CA ARG A 45 -47.17 8.20 12.49
C ARG A 45 -47.26 7.20 13.66
N ARG A 46 -47.21 5.88 13.39
CA ARG A 46 -47.21 4.84 14.43
C ARG A 46 -46.00 4.93 15.36
N ALA A 47 -44.83 5.23 14.82
CA ALA A 47 -43.62 5.46 15.61
C ALA A 47 -43.78 6.69 16.52
N ASN A 48 -44.31 7.80 16.01
CA ASN A 48 -44.56 9.01 16.80
C ASN A 48 -45.66 8.81 17.85
N GLU A 49 -46.71 8.06 17.56
CA GLU A 49 -47.73 7.67 18.54
C GLU A 49 -47.11 6.80 19.65
N THR A 50 -46.22 5.86 19.29
CA THR A 50 -45.47 5.04 20.26
C THR A 50 -44.55 5.89 21.13
N ILE A 51 -43.85 6.87 20.54
CA ILE A 51 -43.01 7.83 21.27
C ILE A 51 -43.86 8.71 22.18
N GLN A 52 -45.03 9.19 21.74
CA GLN A 52 -45.94 9.95 22.59
C GLN A 52 -46.52 9.11 23.74
N MET A 53 -46.80 7.83 23.49
CA MET A 53 -47.25 6.89 24.51
C MET A 53 -46.15 6.62 25.55
N LEU A 54 -44.90 6.43 25.10
CA LEU A 54 -43.74 6.26 25.96
C LEU A 54 -43.39 7.53 26.74
N THR A 55 -43.42 8.70 26.10
CA THR A 55 -43.08 9.99 26.73
C THR A 55 -44.20 10.55 27.61
N GLY A 56 -45.45 10.17 27.34
CA GLY A 56 -46.62 10.43 28.18
C GLY A 56 -46.79 9.43 29.33
N SER A 57 -46.05 8.32 29.31
CA SER A 57 -46.11 7.29 30.35
C SER A 57 -45.68 7.83 31.71
N TRP A 58 -46.27 7.28 32.77
CA TRP A 58 -46.00 7.71 34.15
C TRP A 58 -44.53 7.53 34.53
N SER A 59 -43.87 6.49 34.02
CA SER A 59 -42.44 6.25 34.23
C SER A 59 -41.56 7.30 33.55
N TRP A 60 -41.92 7.75 32.35
CA TRP A 60 -41.17 8.80 31.65
C TRP A 60 -41.35 10.17 32.32
N ARG A 61 -42.58 10.50 32.75
CA ARG A 61 -42.84 11.78 33.43
C ARG A 61 -42.11 11.89 34.77
N ILE A 62 -41.92 10.78 35.48
CA ILE A 62 -41.17 10.74 36.75
C ILE A 62 -39.65 10.75 36.52
N THR A 63 -39.16 10.11 35.47
CA THR A 63 -37.72 10.02 35.20
C THR A 63 -37.17 11.16 34.34
N LYS A 64 -38.03 11.94 33.67
CA LYS A 64 -37.64 13.10 32.84
C LYS A 64 -36.87 14.17 33.61
N PRO A 65 -37.28 14.60 34.84
CA PRO A 65 -36.49 15.55 35.63
C PRO A 65 -35.12 14.97 36.03
N LEU A 66 -35.03 13.68 36.36
CA LEU A 66 -33.78 13.00 36.71
C LEU A 66 -32.82 12.87 35.53
N ARG A 67 -33.34 12.65 34.31
CA ARG A 67 -32.52 12.57 33.09
C ARG A 67 -32.07 13.94 32.61
N LEU A 68 -32.93 14.95 32.65
CA LEU A 68 -32.55 16.34 32.38
C LEU A 68 -31.56 16.86 33.43
N PHE A 69 -31.69 16.44 34.69
CA PHE A 69 -30.73 16.74 35.75
C PHE A 69 -29.39 16.00 35.54
N TYR A 70 -29.40 14.78 35.00
CA TYR A 70 -28.19 14.03 34.65
C TYR A 70 -27.45 14.65 33.45
N ASP A 71 -28.18 15.10 32.43
CA ASP A 71 -27.60 15.79 31.27
C ASP A 71 -27.08 17.18 31.66
N TYR A 72 -27.81 17.90 32.51
CA TYR A 72 -27.35 19.18 33.08
C TYR A 72 -26.16 19.00 34.03
N LEU A 73 -26.09 17.91 34.82
CA LEU A 73 -24.92 17.56 35.64
C LEU A 73 -23.71 17.19 34.79
N ASN A 74 -23.90 16.50 33.66
CA ASN A 74 -22.80 16.17 32.76
C ASN A 74 -22.27 17.40 32.03
N GLU A 75 -23.13 18.30 31.55
CA GLU A 75 -22.70 19.57 30.94
C GLU A 75 -22.08 20.52 31.99
N TRP A 76 -22.63 20.59 33.20
CA TRP A 76 -22.12 21.42 34.28
C TRP A 76 -20.80 20.90 34.87
N MET A 77 -20.64 19.58 35.06
CA MET A 77 -19.37 18.99 35.51
C MET A 77 -18.25 19.20 34.48
N LEU A 78 -18.55 19.13 33.18
CA LEU A 78 -17.56 19.34 32.12
C LEU A 78 -17.15 20.82 31.98
N GLN A 79 -18.04 21.76 32.27
CA GLN A 79 -17.72 23.19 32.18
C GLN A 79 -17.02 23.76 33.44
N VAL A 80 -17.19 23.13 34.61
CA VAL A 80 -16.64 23.65 35.88
C VAL A 80 -15.31 23.00 36.30
N LEU A 81 -15.00 21.77 35.87
CA LEU A 81 -13.75 21.09 36.25
C LEU A 81 -12.54 21.41 35.35
N GLY A 82 -12.65 22.40 34.47
CA GLY A 82 -11.54 22.85 33.60
C GLY A 82 -10.74 24.04 34.12
N LYS A 83 -11.20 24.79 35.13
CA LYS A 83 -10.60 26.09 35.50
C LYS A 83 -10.81 26.48 36.97
N ASN A 84 -9.92 26.06 37.89
CA ASN A 84 -9.36 26.92 38.96
C ASN A 84 -8.69 26.15 40.11
N ASP A 85 -7.46 26.55 40.42
CA ASP A 85 -6.60 26.09 41.54
C ASP A 85 -7.06 26.60 42.94
N SER A 86 -8.17 27.36 43.00
CA SER A 86 -8.70 27.97 44.23
C SER A 86 -9.63 27.06 45.05
N LEU A 87 -10.19 26.00 44.44
CA LEU A 87 -11.12 25.10 45.12
C LEU A 87 -10.43 24.14 46.09
N GLY A 88 -9.22 23.66 45.76
CA GLY A 88 -8.44 22.77 46.63
C GLY A 88 -8.06 23.44 47.96
N LYS A 89 -7.72 24.73 47.91
CA LYS A 89 -7.40 25.55 49.10
C LYS A 89 -8.65 25.87 49.94
N ALA A 90 -9.82 26.00 49.30
CA ALA A 90 -11.10 26.23 49.99
C ALA A 90 -11.62 24.97 50.70
N LEU A 91 -11.45 23.78 50.09
CA LEU A 91 -11.83 22.49 50.68
C LEU A 91 -10.97 22.09 51.88
N LEU A 92 -9.68 22.39 51.85
CA LEU A 92 -8.78 22.21 53.01
C LEU A 92 -9.17 23.13 54.17
N ARG A 93 -9.48 24.40 53.91
CA ARG A 93 -10.00 25.34 54.93
C ARG A 93 -11.36 24.92 55.48
N ALA A 94 -12.25 24.37 54.64
CA ALA A 94 -13.54 23.87 55.09
C ALA A 94 -13.42 22.64 56.01
N CYS A 95 -12.47 21.74 55.71
CA CYS A 95 -12.20 20.58 56.58
C CYS A 95 -11.61 20.99 57.94
N GLU A 96 -10.74 22.02 57.97
CA GLU A 96 -10.20 22.58 59.22
C GLU A 96 -11.28 23.33 60.04
N LEU A 97 -12.17 24.08 59.38
CA LEU A 97 -13.27 24.81 60.03
C LEU A 97 -14.38 23.87 60.57
N LEU A 98 -14.58 22.70 59.95
CA LEU A 98 -15.60 21.73 60.33
C LEU A 98 -15.13 20.67 61.33
N LYS A 99 -13.87 20.73 61.82
CA LYS A 99 -13.27 19.78 62.78
C LYS A 99 -13.48 18.30 62.42
N LEU A 100 -13.47 17.97 61.12
CA LEU A 100 -13.58 16.59 60.68
C LEU A 100 -12.26 15.86 60.97
N GLY A 101 -12.33 14.73 61.70
CA GLY A 101 -11.17 14.05 62.27
C GLY A 101 -10.12 13.59 61.25
N GLU A 102 -8.90 13.36 61.74
CA GLU A 102 -7.65 13.19 60.95
C GLU A 102 -7.75 12.23 59.75
N SER A 103 -8.61 11.20 59.79
CA SER A 103 -8.75 10.26 58.68
C SER A 103 -9.39 10.87 57.42
N ALA A 104 -10.28 11.85 57.56
CA ALA A 104 -10.92 12.52 56.43
C ALA A 104 -9.95 13.50 55.78
N THR A 105 -9.23 14.27 56.60
CA THR A 105 -8.18 15.21 56.17
C THR A 105 -7.01 14.46 55.51
N SER A 106 -6.63 13.29 56.03
CA SER A 106 -5.63 12.39 55.45
C SER A 106 -6.03 11.87 54.07
N ARG A 107 -7.28 11.46 53.86
CA ARG A 107 -7.75 10.99 52.54
C ARG A 107 -7.77 12.11 51.51
N VAL A 108 -8.18 13.31 51.90
CA VAL A 108 -8.15 14.49 51.02
C VAL A 108 -6.71 14.87 50.69
N ARG A 109 -5.80 14.83 51.68
CA ARG A 109 -4.36 15.11 51.46
C ARG A 109 -3.70 14.04 50.58
N SER A 110 -3.98 12.76 50.79
CA SER A 110 -3.51 11.66 49.93
C SER A 110 -4.06 11.72 48.50
N PHE A 111 -5.31 12.16 48.33
CA PHE A 111 -5.91 12.39 47.02
C PHE A 111 -5.23 13.56 46.28
N LEU A 112 -4.93 14.65 47.00
CA LEU A 112 -4.19 15.80 46.47
C LEU A 112 -2.72 15.47 46.16
N ASP A 113 -2.05 14.66 46.99
CA ASP A 113 -0.66 14.22 46.76
C ASP A 113 -0.55 13.26 45.57
N LYS A 114 -1.56 12.40 45.34
CA LYS A 114 -1.63 11.54 44.13
C LYS A 114 -1.94 12.32 42.85
N THR A 115 -2.45 13.54 42.96
CA THR A 115 -2.84 14.39 41.83
C THR A 115 -1.94 15.60 41.63
N ALA A 116 -0.85 15.72 42.40
CA ALA A 116 0.15 16.76 42.22
C ALA A 116 0.96 16.55 40.92
N LEU A 117 0.54 17.29 39.89
CA LEU A 117 1.26 17.64 38.66
C LEU A 117 1.41 16.55 37.57
N LYS A 118 0.30 16.31 36.86
CA LYS A 118 0.30 16.32 35.38
C LYS A 118 -0.73 17.35 34.93
N SER A 119 -0.37 18.20 33.97
CA SER A 119 -1.16 19.39 33.62
C SER A 119 -2.62 19.03 33.25
N PRO A 120 -3.60 19.92 33.48
CA PRO A 120 -5.00 19.70 33.09
C PRO A 120 -5.16 19.32 31.61
N GLN A 121 -4.25 19.78 30.73
CA GLN A 121 -4.20 19.41 29.32
C GLN A 121 -3.97 17.91 29.09
N GLN A 122 -3.16 17.24 29.92
CA GLN A 122 -2.86 15.81 29.78
C GLN A 122 -4.01 14.93 30.27
N VAL A 123 -4.72 15.32 31.33
CA VAL A 123 -5.89 14.57 31.83
C VAL A 123 -7.09 14.73 30.89
N ILE A 124 -7.29 15.93 30.33
CA ILE A 124 -8.30 16.17 29.28
C ILE A 124 -7.98 15.33 28.03
N ASN A 125 -6.70 15.22 27.64
CA ASN A 125 -6.29 14.34 26.54
C ASN A 125 -6.45 12.84 26.84
N THR A 126 -6.54 12.42 28.10
CA THR A 126 -6.68 11.00 28.49
C THR A 126 -8.14 10.57 28.65
N VAL A 127 -9.04 11.51 28.98
CA VAL A 127 -10.47 11.22 29.22
C VAL A 127 -11.36 11.62 28.03
N ILE A 128 -10.95 12.61 27.22
CA ILE A 128 -11.66 12.99 25.98
C ILE A 128 -11.22 12.16 24.77
N SER A 129 -10.09 11.44 24.84
CA SER A 129 -9.68 10.48 23.83
C SER A 129 -10.32 9.10 24.03
N ARG A 130 -11.63 9.00 23.80
CA ARG A 130 -12.05 7.83 23.01
C ARG A 130 -11.31 7.97 21.67
N PRO A 131 -10.60 6.97 21.14
CA PRO A 131 -10.02 7.09 19.82
C PRO A 131 -11.18 7.21 18.82
N ARG A 132 -11.58 8.44 18.49
CA ARG A 132 -12.02 8.71 17.14
C ARG A 132 -10.72 8.68 16.35
N SER A 133 -10.57 7.64 15.55
CA SER A 133 -9.59 7.69 14.47
C SER A 133 -9.97 8.89 13.60
N ASP A 134 -9.22 9.99 13.71
CA ASP A 134 -9.27 11.08 12.74
C ASP A 134 -8.70 10.64 11.38
N GLN A 135 -8.12 9.43 11.31
CA GLN A 135 -7.76 8.78 10.05
C GLN A 135 -9.00 8.11 9.45
N PRO A 136 -9.42 8.50 8.23
CA PRO A 136 -10.49 7.80 7.53
C PRO A 136 -10.06 6.36 7.26
N LEU A 137 -10.98 5.41 7.46
CA LEU A 137 -10.83 4.06 6.91
C LEU A 137 -10.65 4.16 5.39
N PRO A 138 -10.00 3.16 4.75
CA PRO A 138 -10.05 3.07 3.30
C PRO A 138 -11.51 3.18 2.83
N SER A 139 -11.77 3.91 1.75
CA SER A 139 -13.11 4.03 1.17
C SER A 139 -13.22 3.18 -0.08
N ILE A 140 -14.34 2.47 -0.26
CA ILE A 140 -14.64 1.81 -1.52
C ILE A 140 -15.02 2.90 -2.52
N PRO A 141 -14.39 2.96 -3.70
CA PRO A 141 -14.87 3.80 -4.79
C PRO A 141 -16.31 3.39 -5.10
N VAL A 142 -17.28 4.26 -4.81
CA VAL A 142 -18.66 4.04 -5.25
C VAL A 142 -18.71 4.37 -6.74
N PRO A 143 -19.29 3.51 -7.59
CA PRO A 143 -19.39 3.80 -9.01
C PRO A 143 -20.07 5.16 -9.24
N ALA A 144 -19.49 6.01 -10.09
CA ALA A 144 -20.10 7.27 -10.44
C ALA A 144 -21.50 7.01 -11.04
N THR A 145 -22.52 7.72 -10.54
CA THR A 145 -23.87 7.65 -11.09
C THR A 145 -23.96 8.49 -12.35
N GLY A 146 -23.52 7.95 -13.48
CA GLY A 146 -23.61 8.63 -14.77
C GLY A 146 -22.80 7.92 -15.86
N PHE A 147 -23.32 7.91 -17.09
CA PHE A 147 -22.54 7.62 -18.29
C PHE A 147 -21.80 8.89 -18.68
N GLU A 148 -20.53 9.03 -18.27
CA GLU A 148 -19.65 9.98 -18.96
C GLU A 148 -19.19 9.31 -20.25
N GLU A 149 -19.35 9.99 -21.40
CA GLU A 149 -18.88 9.53 -22.71
C GLU A 149 -17.34 9.49 -22.72
N GLU A 150 -16.76 8.45 -22.12
CA GLU A 150 -15.34 8.17 -22.20
C GLU A 150 -14.99 7.45 -23.50
N ALA A 151 -13.73 7.61 -23.95
CA ALA A 151 -13.20 6.91 -25.11
C ALA A 151 -13.39 5.38 -25.00
N PRO A 152 -13.56 4.67 -26.13
CA PRO A 152 -13.70 3.21 -26.13
C PRO A 152 -12.46 2.56 -25.49
N PRO A 153 -12.64 1.45 -24.74
CA PRO A 153 -11.54 0.81 -24.04
C PRO A 153 -10.47 0.30 -25.03
N TYR A 154 -9.24 0.18 -24.55
CA TYR A 154 -8.09 -0.27 -25.31
C TYR A 154 -7.23 -1.21 -24.46
N PHE A 155 -6.80 -2.34 -25.04
CA PHE A 155 -5.88 -3.28 -24.38
C PHE A 155 -4.64 -3.53 -25.25
N PRO A 156 -3.42 -3.52 -24.68
CA PRO A 156 -2.22 -3.88 -25.43
C PRO A 156 -2.27 -5.34 -25.89
N ASP A 157 -1.91 -5.59 -27.15
CA ASP A 157 -1.69 -6.95 -27.62
C ASP A 157 -0.40 -7.50 -27.00
N VAL A 158 -0.55 -8.52 -26.15
CA VAL A 158 0.55 -9.18 -25.46
C VAL A 158 0.68 -10.60 -26.01
N SER A 159 1.84 -10.89 -26.62
CA SER A 159 2.10 -12.19 -27.24
C SER A 159 2.21 -13.32 -26.20
N ASP A 160 2.84 -13.06 -25.06
CA ASP A 160 3.01 -14.02 -23.95
C ASP A 160 2.51 -13.42 -22.62
N PRO A 161 1.18 -13.31 -22.43
CA PRO A 161 0.61 -12.74 -21.21
C PRO A 161 0.85 -13.67 -20.02
N GLN A 162 1.04 -13.12 -18.82
CA GLN A 162 1.05 -13.91 -17.59
C GLN A 162 -0.37 -14.33 -17.17
N VAL A 163 -1.37 -13.51 -17.52
CA VAL A 163 -2.76 -13.66 -17.10
C VAL A 163 -3.71 -13.54 -18.28
N SER A 164 -4.70 -14.42 -18.38
CA SER A 164 -5.82 -14.28 -19.32
C SER A 164 -7.10 -13.99 -18.54
N ILE A 165 -7.67 -12.80 -18.76
CA ILE A 165 -8.95 -12.40 -18.16
C ILE A 165 -10.07 -12.80 -19.11
N ILE A 166 -10.98 -13.65 -18.67
CA ILE A 166 -12.05 -14.26 -19.47
C ILE A 166 -13.39 -13.70 -18.99
N ILE A 167 -14.13 -13.07 -19.91
CA ILE A 167 -15.39 -12.40 -19.64
C ILE A 167 -16.49 -12.96 -20.55
N PRO A 168 -17.42 -13.79 -20.05
CA PRO A 168 -18.57 -14.23 -20.82
C PRO A 168 -19.60 -13.10 -20.93
N VAL A 169 -20.21 -12.92 -22.11
CA VAL A 169 -21.17 -11.85 -22.38
C VAL A 169 -22.38 -12.38 -23.15
N HIS A 170 -23.58 -11.93 -22.78
CA HIS A 170 -24.82 -12.13 -23.54
C HIS A 170 -25.69 -10.88 -23.43
N GLY A 171 -25.42 -9.89 -24.29
CA GLY A 171 -26.01 -8.55 -24.25
C GLY A 171 -25.49 -7.65 -23.13
N GLN A 172 -26.24 -6.58 -22.80
CA GLN A 172 -25.91 -5.63 -21.73
C GLN A 172 -24.58 -4.89 -21.94
N ILE A 173 -24.31 -4.48 -23.19
CA ILE A 173 -23.06 -3.81 -23.59
C ILE A 173 -22.60 -2.69 -22.66
N GLU A 174 -23.53 -1.92 -22.09
CA GLU A 174 -23.22 -0.84 -21.16
C GLU A 174 -22.48 -1.30 -19.90
N TYR A 175 -22.84 -2.45 -19.34
CA TYR A 175 -22.12 -3.02 -18.20
C TYR A 175 -20.78 -3.59 -18.63
N THR A 176 -20.73 -4.29 -19.77
CA THR A 176 -19.48 -4.80 -20.32
C THR A 176 -18.48 -3.66 -20.57
N ARG A 177 -18.93 -2.51 -21.09
CA ARG A 177 -18.08 -1.33 -21.30
C ARG A 177 -17.51 -0.80 -19.98
N ARG A 178 -18.33 -0.71 -18.93
CA ARG A 178 -17.87 -0.31 -17.57
C ARG A 178 -16.84 -1.28 -17.01
N CYS A 179 -17.06 -2.59 -17.18
CA CYS A 179 -16.11 -3.63 -16.78
C CYS A 179 -14.76 -3.48 -17.50
N LEU A 180 -14.77 -3.32 -18.83
CA LEU A 180 -13.55 -3.11 -19.62
C LEU A 180 -12.83 -1.80 -19.25
N GLN A 181 -13.56 -0.71 -18.99
CA GLN A 181 -12.98 0.56 -18.53
C GLN A 181 -12.35 0.42 -17.13
N ALA A 182 -13.00 -0.30 -16.21
CA ALA A 182 -12.43 -0.58 -14.89
C ALA A 182 -11.14 -1.40 -15.00
N LEU A 183 -11.12 -2.41 -15.88
CA LEU A 183 -9.90 -3.20 -16.17
C LEU A 183 -8.76 -2.33 -16.70
N GLN A 184 -9.04 -1.46 -17.68
CA GLN A 184 -8.03 -0.56 -18.25
C GLN A 184 -7.46 0.42 -17.20
N ARG A 185 -8.25 0.81 -16.19
CA ARG A 185 -7.80 1.67 -15.08
C ARG A 185 -7.04 0.91 -13.99
N SER A 186 -7.09 -0.43 -13.99
CA SER A 186 -6.42 -1.26 -12.99
C SER A 186 -4.90 -1.21 -13.17
N MET A 187 -4.18 -0.91 -12.10
CA MET A 187 -2.73 -0.89 -12.03
C MET A 187 -2.20 -2.26 -11.60
N THR A 188 -1.33 -2.84 -12.42
CA THR A 188 -0.68 -4.10 -12.10
C THR A 188 0.72 -4.17 -12.72
N ARG A 189 1.61 -4.96 -12.11
CA ARG A 189 2.90 -5.33 -12.72
C ARG A 189 2.80 -6.53 -13.67
N PHE A 190 1.67 -7.24 -13.67
CA PHE A 190 1.49 -8.45 -14.46
C PHE A 190 1.02 -8.12 -15.88
N THR A 191 1.60 -8.77 -16.88
CA THR A 191 1.09 -8.67 -18.25
C THR A 191 -0.19 -9.50 -18.38
N TYR A 192 -1.18 -9.00 -19.11
CA TYR A 192 -2.46 -9.69 -19.27
C TYR A 192 -3.05 -9.49 -20.66
N GLU A 193 -3.92 -10.42 -21.05
CA GLU A 193 -4.84 -10.29 -22.18
C GLU A 193 -6.28 -10.32 -21.68
N VAL A 194 -7.21 -9.75 -22.46
CA VAL A 194 -8.65 -9.78 -22.18
C VAL A 194 -9.36 -10.54 -23.29
N ILE A 195 -10.00 -11.64 -22.91
CA ILE A 195 -10.78 -12.51 -23.77
C ILE A 195 -12.25 -12.32 -23.42
N VAL A 196 -13.03 -11.80 -24.37
CA VAL A 196 -14.49 -11.71 -24.23
C VAL A 196 -15.12 -12.81 -25.03
N VAL A 197 -15.95 -13.63 -24.38
CA VAL A 197 -16.71 -14.70 -25.03
C VAL A 197 -18.14 -14.22 -25.23
N ASP A 198 -18.45 -13.75 -26.42
CA ASP A 198 -19.80 -13.35 -26.82
C ASP A 198 -20.67 -14.57 -27.12
N ASP A 199 -21.64 -14.80 -26.24
CA ASP A 199 -22.48 -15.99 -26.22
C ASP A 199 -23.80 -15.77 -26.98
N ALA A 200 -23.67 -15.37 -28.25
CA ALA A 200 -24.77 -14.98 -29.13
C ALA A 200 -25.63 -13.83 -28.57
N SER A 201 -24.99 -12.70 -28.26
CA SER A 201 -25.68 -11.50 -27.77
C SER A 201 -26.80 -11.04 -28.73
N PRO A 202 -27.98 -10.65 -28.22
CA PRO A 202 -29.13 -10.27 -29.05
C PRO A 202 -29.12 -8.81 -29.53
N ASP A 203 -28.14 -8.02 -29.11
CA ASP A 203 -27.96 -6.59 -29.36
C ASP A 203 -26.64 -6.32 -30.12
N ASP A 204 -26.25 -5.05 -30.24
CA ASP A 204 -25.03 -4.60 -30.91
C ASP A 204 -23.73 -4.87 -30.11
N THR A 205 -23.81 -5.71 -29.07
CA THR A 205 -22.66 -6.09 -28.23
C THR A 205 -21.53 -6.69 -29.05
N HIS A 206 -21.82 -7.59 -29.99
CA HIS A 206 -20.79 -8.22 -30.82
C HIS A 206 -19.99 -7.18 -31.62
N GLU A 207 -20.70 -6.33 -32.36
CA GLU A 207 -20.11 -5.29 -33.21
C GLU A 207 -19.33 -4.27 -32.37
N SER A 208 -19.88 -3.89 -31.21
CA SER A 208 -19.24 -2.96 -30.27
C SER A 208 -17.95 -3.52 -29.69
N LEU A 209 -17.93 -4.81 -29.32
CA LEU A 209 -16.76 -5.46 -28.75
C LEU A 209 -15.70 -5.74 -29.81
N ASN A 210 -16.10 -6.10 -31.03
CA ASN A 210 -15.17 -6.31 -32.14
C ASN A 210 -14.40 -5.03 -32.51
N ALA A 211 -14.96 -3.86 -32.18
CA ALA A 211 -14.31 -2.56 -32.36
C ALA A 211 -13.29 -2.20 -31.26
N VAL A 212 -13.20 -2.97 -30.17
CA VAL A 212 -12.27 -2.73 -29.05
C VAL A 212 -10.88 -3.26 -29.40
N PRO A 213 -9.86 -2.40 -29.60
CA PRO A 213 -8.55 -2.88 -30.04
C PRO A 213 -7.82 -3.69 -28.94
N GLY A 214 -7.17 -4.77 -29.37
CA GLY A 214 -6.44 -5.72 -28.51
C GLY A 214 -7.31 -6.60 -27.61
N LEU A 215 -8.64 -6.47 -27.71
CA LEU A 215 -9.58 -7.43 -27.12
C LEU A 215 -9.61 -8.70 -27.97
N VAL A 216 -9.50 -9.86 -27.34
CA VAL A 216 -9.70 -11.15 -28.00
C VAL A 216 -11.18 -11.51 -27.92
N LEU A 217 -11.92 -11.31 -29.01
CA LEU A 217 -13.33 -11.64 -29.09
C LEU A 217 -13.54 -13.07 -29.62
N VAL A 218 -14.27 -13.89 -28.86
CA VAL A 218 -14.62 -15.27 -29.20
C VAL A 218 -16.14 -15.37 -29.25
N SER A 219 -16.72 -15.84 -30.35
CA SER A 219 -18.19 -15.83 -30.51
C SER A 219 -18.80 -17.21 -30.64
N ASN A 220 -19.86 -17.47 -29.87
CA ASN A 220 -20.71 -18.66 -30.01
C ASN A 220 -21.87 -18.37 -30.98
N GLU A 221 -22.24 -19.36 -31.80
CA GLU A 221 -23.39 -19.25 -32.73
C GLU A 221 -24.75 -19.26 -32.03
N THR A 222 -24.81 -19.83 -30.82
CA THR A 222 -26.03 -19.98 -30.01
C THR A 222 -25.67 -19.73 -28.55
N ASN A 223 -26.61 -19.23 -27.75
CA ASN A 223 -26.41 -19.04 -26.32
C ASN A 223 -26.15 -20.41 -25.64
N LYS A 224 -24.90 -20.65 -25.24
CA LYS A 224 -24.40 -21.88 -24.61
C LYS A 224 -24.38 -21.80 -23.08
N GLY A 225 -24.56 -20.61 -22.50
CA GLY A 225 -24.52 -20.36 -21.07
C GLY A 225 -23.10 -20.13 -20.52
N PHE A 226 -23.05 -19.67 -19.27
CA PHE A 226 -21.83 -19.29 -18.56
C PHE A 226 -20.75 -20.39 -18.60
N VAL A 227 -21.13 -21.63 -18.25
CA VAL A 227 -20.19 -22.76 -18.12
C VAL A 227 -19.41 -23.01 -19.42
N LEU A 228 -20.12 -23.13 -20.54
CA LEU A 228 -19.52 -23.45 -21.83
C LEU A 228 -18.74 -22.27 -22.41
N SER A 229 -19.23 -21.04 -22.19
CA SER A 229 -18.54 -19.81 -22.61
C SER A 229 -17.22 -19.61 -21.86
N CYS A 230 -17.20 -19.79 -20.54
CA CYS A 230 -15.97 -19.74 -19.75
C CYS A 230 -14.97 -20.83 -20.15
N ASN A 231 -15.43 -22.08 -20.35
CA ASN A 231 -14.57 -23.18 -20.79
C ASN A 231 -13.94 -22.90 -22.16
N ARG A 232 -14.70 -22.32 -23.10
CA ARG A 232 -14.19 -21.93 -24.41
C ARG A 232 -13.15 -20.81 -24.28
N GLY A 233 -13.44 -19.76 -23.51
CA GLY A 233 -12.46 -18.68 -23.25
C GLY A 233 -11.16 -19.20 -22.63
N ALA A 234 -11.25 -20.19 -21.72
CA ALA A 234 -10.08 -20.83 -21.12
C ALA A 234 -9.24 -21.64 -22.11
N GLN A 235 -9.85 -22.19 -23.17
CA GLN A 235 -9.12 -22.89 -24.24
C GLN A 235 -8.32 -21.91 -25.10
N GLU A 236 -8.88 -20.73 -25.36
CA GLU A 236 -8.24 -19.65 -26.16
C GLU A 236 -7.17 -18.88 -25.37
N ALA A 237 -7.25 -18.90 -24.04
CA ALA A 237 -6.30 -18.24 -23.15
C ALA A 237 -4.85 -18.64 -23.41
N ARG A 238 -3.92 -17.68 -23.44
CA ARG A 238 -2.47 -17.90 -23.53
C ARG A 238 -1.77 -17.84 -22.18
N GLY A 239 -2.35 -17.13 -21.21
CA GLY A 239 -1.77 -16.89 -19.89
C GLY A 239 -1.65 -18.12 -19.01
N ASP A 240 -0.67 -18.08 -18.12
CA ASP A 240 -0.42 -19.15 -17.14
C ASP A 240 -1.46 -19.16 -16.01
N LEU A 241 -2.07 -18.00 -15.75
CA LEU A 241 -3.21 -17.83 -14.84
C LEU A 241 -4.47 -17.43 -15.62
N LEU A 242 -5.58 -18.08 -15.30
CA LEU A 242 -6.90 -17.71 -15.79
C LEU A 242 -7.60 -16.86 -14.73
N VAL A 243 -8.23 -15.77 -15.15
CA VAL A 243 -9.11 -14.95 -14.31
C VAL A 243 -10.47 -14.93 -14.96
N PHE A 244 -11.49 -15.50 -14.32
CA PHE A 244 -12.87 -15.40 -14.77
C PHE A 244 -13.52 -14.18 -14.10
N LEU A 245 -14.12 -13.32 -14.91
CA LEU A 245 -14.73 -12.07 -14.47
C LEU A 245 -16.07 -11.87 -15.17
N ASN A 246 -17.13 -11.60 -14.41
CA ASN A 246 -18.43 -11.29 -15.02
C ASN A 246 -18.41 -9.90 -15.68
N ASN A 247 -19.22 -9.73 -16.73
CA ASN A 247 -19.32 -8.45 -17.44
C ASN A 247 -20.04 -7.34 -16.65
N ASP A 248 -20.80 -7.69 -15.61
CA ASP A 248 -21.50 -6.77 -14.70
C ASP A 248 -20.67 -6.46 -13.45
N THR A 249 -19.37 -6.21 -13.63
CA THR A 249 -18.42 -5.92 -12.54
C THR A 249 -17.61 -4.64 -12.80
N GLU A 250 -17.13 -4.03 -11.71
CA GLU A 250 -16.11 -2.98 -11.72
C GLU A 250 -15.01 -3.33 -10.72
N VAL A 251 -13.79 -3.52 -11.22
CA VAL A 251 -12.63 -3.90 -10.40
C VAL A 251 -11.95 -2.68 -9.77
N ASP A 252 -11.40 -2.85 -8.57
CA ASP A 252 -10.63 -1.80 -7.90
C ASP A 252 -9.24 -1.58 -8.55
N ARG A 253 -8.61 -0.43 -8.28
CA ARG A 253 -7.37 0.04 -8.92
C ARG A 253 -6.19 -0.93 -8.77
N ASN A 254 -6.10 -1.70 -7.68
CA ASN A 254 -5.04 -2.70 -7.48
C ASN A 254 -5.57 -4.15 -7.51
N TRP A 255 -6.78 -4.36 -8.03
CA TRP A 255 -7.46 -5.65 -7.95
C TRP A 255 -6.62 -6.81 -8.51
N LEU A 256 -6.11 -6.67 -9.73
CA LEU A 256 -5.37 -7.74 -10.40
C LEU A 256 -4.03 -8.02 -9.69
N GLU A 257 -3.38 -6.98 -9.17
CA GLU A 257 -2.16 -7.09 -8.38
C GLU A 257 -2.36 -7.94 -7.12
N GLU A 258 -3.43 -7.67 -6.36
CA GLU A 258 -3.72 -8.39 -5.11
C GLU A 258 -4.17 -9.83 -5.39
N LEU A 259 -5.01 -10.02 -6.43
CA LEU A 259 -5.53 -11.32 -6.82
C LEU A 259 -4.41 -12.25 -7.29
N VAL A 260 -3.60 -11.81 -8.26
CA VAL A 260 -2.49 -12.60 -8.84
C VAL A 260 -1.31 -12.70 -7.87
N GLY A 261 -0.99 -11.62 -7.15
CA GLY A 261 0.09 -11.59 -6.15
C GLY A 261 -0.11 -12.59 -5.01
N THR A 262 -1.35 -13.02 -4.74
CA THR A 262 -1.66 -14.04 -3.74
C THR A 262 -1.00 -15.38 -4.08
N PHE A 263 -0.98 -15.81 -5.35
CA PHE A 263 -0.35 -17.08 -5.76
C PHE A 263 1.18 -17.10 -5.58
N GLN A 264 1.82 -15.93 -5.57
CA GLN A 264 3.26 -15.83 -5.29
C GLN A 264 3.57 -15.97 -3.80
N LYS A 265 2.64 -15.53 -2.94
CA LYS A 265 2.82 -15.48 -1.47
C LYS A 265 2.24 -16.71 -0.76
N VAL A 266 1.33 -17.43 -1.39
CA VAL A 266 0.57 -18.54 -0.81
C VAL A 266 0.72 -19.79 -1.69
N PRO A 267 1.76 -20.63 -1.43
CA PRO A 267 2.12 -21.72 -2.34
C PRO A 267 1.06 -22.82 -2.51
N ASP A 268 0.13 -22.96 -1.56
CA ASP A 268 -0.97 -23.94 -1.59
C ASP A 268 -2.28 -23.36 -2.17
N ALA A 269 -2.29 -22.12 -2.65
CA ALA A 269 -3.43 -21.52 -3.33
C ALA A 269 -3.66 -22.16 -4.72
N GLY A 270 -4.79 -22.84 -4.88
CA GLY A 270 -5.26 -23.36 -6.16
C GLY A 270 -6.31 -22.47 -6.82
N LEU A 271 -7.13 -21.78 -6.04
CA LEU A 271 -8.13 -20.82 -6.52
C LEU A 271 -8.16 -19.62 -5.57
N VAL A 272 -8.18 -18.41 -6.11
CA VAL A 272 -8.30 -17.17 -5.32
C VAL A 272 -9.47 -16.36 -5.85
N GLY A 273 -10.41 -15.99 -4.99
CA GLY A 273 -11.52 -15.11 -5.33
C GLY A 273 -11.40 -13.72 -4.72
N SER A 274 -12.12 -12.79 -5.31
CA SER A 274 -12.25 -11.42 -4.83
C SER A 274 -13.28 -11.27 -3.71
N MET A 275 -13.16 -10.18 -2.94
CA MET A 275 -14.30 -9.68 -2.17
C MET A 275 -15.25 -8.96 -3.12
N LEU A 276 -16.53 -9.32 -3.08
CA LEU A 276 -17.57 -8.66 -3.87
C LEU A 276 -18.36 -7.70 -3.00
N VAL A 277 -18.64 -6.52 -3.53
CA VAL A 277 -19.47 -5.50 -2.88
C VAL A 277 -20.59 -5.07 -3.81
N TYR A 278 -21.74 -4.73 -3.23
CA TYR A 278 -22.85 -4.16 -3.96
C TYR A 278 -22.54 -2.71 -4.39
N PRO A 279 -23.22 -2.19 -5.44
CA PRO A 279 -23.04 -0.80 -5.87
C PRO A 279 -23.38 0.25 -4.81
N ASP A 280 -24.16 -0.11 -3.79
CA ASP A 280 -24.48 0.75 -2.64
C ASP A 280 -23.44 0.71 -1.52
N GLY A 281 -22.33 0.00 -1.74
CA GLY A 281 -21.21 -0.13 -0.80
C GLY A 281 -21.37 -1.22 0.26
N ARG A 282 -22.49 -1.95 0.30
CA ARG A 282 -22.65 -3.09 1.23
C ARG A 282 -21.86 -4.31 0.76
N LEU A 283 -21.39 -5.13 1.70
CA LEU A 283 -20.70 -6.37 1.38
C LEU A 283 -21.66 -7.37 0.71
N GLN A 284 -21.25 -7.94 -0.42
CA GLN A 284 -21.96 -9.03 -1.06
C GLN A 284 -21.41 -10.38 -0.58
N GLU A 285 -20.09 -10.56 -0.64
CA GLU A 285 -19.39 -11.72 -0.08
C GLU A 285 -17.90 -11.44 0.16
N SER A 286 -17.34 -12.08 1.19
CA SER A 286 -15.90 -12.27 1.37
C SER A 286 -15.61 -13.76 1.45
N GLY A 287 -15.77 -14.42 0.29
CA GLY A 287 -15.84 -15.88 0.15
C GLY A 287 -17.16 -16.46 0.66
N CYS A 288 -17.38 -17.74 0.39
CA CYS A 288 -18.64 -18.41 0.69
C CYS A 288 -18.46 -19.68 1.52
N ILE A 289 -19.53 -20.05 2.22
CA ILE A 289 -19.65 -21.25 3.04
C ILE A 289 -20.60 -22.21 2.35
N VAL A 290 -20.27 -23.50 2.32
CA VAL A 290 -21.20 -24.56 1.90
C VAL A 290 -21.61 -25.36 3.12
N TRP A 291 -22.92 -25.54 3.31
CA TRP A 291 -23.47 -26.28 4.42
C TRP A 291 -23.61 -27.77 4.12
N ARG A 292 -23.89 -28.56 5.16
CA ARG A 292 -24.06 -30.02 5.06
C ARG A 292 -25.14 -30.44 4.07
N ASP A 293 -26.18 -29.65 3.91
CA ASP A 293 -27.28 -29.92 2.97
C ASP A 293 -26.98 -29.43 1.53
N GLY A 294 -25.77 -28.94 1.27
CA GLY A 294 -25.36 -28.41 -0.02
C GLY A 294 -25.83 -26.97 -0.29
N SER A 295 -26.58 -26.35 0.63
CA SER A 295 -26.91 -24.93 0.52
C SER A 295 -25.66 -24.07 0.73
N ALA A 296 -25.62 -22.91 0.08
CA ALA A 296 -24.49 -21.99 0.15
C ALA A 296 -24.85 -20.70 0.89
N TRP A 297 -23.85 -20.06 1.49
CA TRP A 297 -23.99 -18.78 2.19
C TRP A 297 -22.85 -17.83 1.86
N ASN A 298 -23.21 -16.66 1.35
CA ASN A 298 -22.30 -15.56 1.06
C ASN A 298 -21.86 -14.92 2.38
N TYR A 299 -20.59 -15.12 2.76
CA TYR A 299 -20.12 -14.69 4.07
C TYR A 299 -20.05 -13.16 4.14
N GLY A 300 -20.74 -12.58 5.14
CA GLY A 300 -20.84 -11.14 5.33
C GLY A 300 -21.89 -10.41 4.46
N ARG A 301 -22.78 -11.14 3.78
CA ARG A 301 -23.82 -10.52 2.93
C ARG A 301 -24.63 -9.44 3.66
N ASN A 302 -24.76 -8.29 3.03
CA ASN A 302 -25.41 -7.05 3.52
C ASN A 302 -24.72 -6.36 4.70
N ASP A 303 -23.53 -6.83 5.11
CA ASP A 303 -22.78 -6.23 6.21
C ASP A 303 -21.84 -5.13 5.70
N ASP A 304 -21.10 -4.51 6.62
CA ASP A 304 -20.05 -3.53 6.31
C ASP A 304 -18.80 -4.26 5.77
N PRO A 305 -18.34 -3.95 4.54
CA PRO A 305 -17.19 -4.60 3.92
C PRO A 305 -15.86 -4.28 4.60
N PHE A 306 -15.79 -3.31 5.52
CA PHE A 306 -14.57 -2.95 6.26
C PHE A 306 -14.45 -3.59 7.65
N LYS A 307 -15.40 -4.44 8.05
CA LYS A 307 -15.28 -5.20 9.30
C LYS A 307 -14.06 -6.12 9.29
N PRO A 308 -13.27 -6.19 10.38
CA PRO A 308 -12.10 -7.06 10.47
C PRO A 308 -12.37 -8.51 10.10
N ASP A 309 -13.55 -9.04 10.40
CA ASP A 309 -14.01 -10.40 10.11
C ASP A 309 -13.90 -10.80 8.62
N TYR A 310 -13.91 -9.81 7.72
CA TYR A 310 -13.95 -10.00 6.27
C TYR A 310 -12.71 -9.50 5.54
N ASN A 311 -11.78 -8.82 6.23
CA ASN A 311 -10.70 -8.05 5.61
C ASN A 311 -9.32 -8.71 5.69
N TYR A 312 -9.21 -10.02 5.87
CA TYR A 312 -7.94 -10.74 5.79
C TYR A 312 -8.01 -11.91 4.81
N LEU A 313 -6.87 -12.27 4.23
CA LEU A 313 -6.73 -13.44 3.37
C LEU A 313 -7.14 -14.71 4.14
N ARG A 314 -8.15 -15.42 3.65
CA ARG A 314 -8.74 -16.56 4.35
C ARG A 314 -9.08 -17.69 3.38
N GLU A 315 -8.99 -18.94 3.85
CA GLU A 315 -9.50 -20.10 3.11
C GLU A 315 -11.04 -20.06 3.08
N ALA A 316 -11.67 -20.29 1.92
CA ALA A 316 -13.12 -20.34 1.76
C ALA A 316 -13.57 -21.71 1.22
N ASP A 317 -14.84 -22.09 1.41
CA ASP A 317 -15.35 -23.32 0.81
C ASP A 317 -15.41 -23.19 -0.72
N TYR A 318 -15.80 -21.99 -1.21
CA TYR A 318 -15.69 -21.54 -2.59
C TYR A 318 -15.75 -19.98 -2.65
N CYS A 319 -15.48 -19.42 -3.82
CA CYS A 319 -15.72 -18.00 -4.15
C CYS A 319 -16.58 -17.94 -5.41
N SER A 320 -17.49 -16.96 -5.51
CA SER A 320 -18.41 -16.89 -6.64
C SER A 320 -17.66 -16.66 -7.96
N GLY A 321 -18.13 -17.30 -9.04
CA GLY A 321 -17.54 -17.20 -10.39
C GLY A 321 -17.52 -15.78 -10.99
N ALA A 322 -18.05 -14.78 -10.28
CA ALA A 322 -18.05 -13.39 -10.68
C ALA A 322 -16.64 -12.76 -10.76
N ALA A 323 -15.69 -13.21 -9.93
CA ALA A 323 -14.29 -12.77 -9.96
C ALA A 323 -13.37 -13.77 -9.25
N ILE A 324 -12.84 -14.73 -10.01
CA ILE A 324 -11.93 -15.79 -9.51
C ILE A 324 -10.72 -15.97 -10.40
N ALA A 325 -9.59 -16.35 -9.80
CA ALA A 325 -8.35 -16.69 -10.47
C ALA A 325 -7.94 -18.14 -10.17
N ILE A 326 -7.36 -18.81 -11.15
CA ILE A 326 -6.89 -20.21 -11.05
C ILE A 326 -5.73 -20.46 -12.03
N PRO A 327 -4.67 -21.21 -11.65
CA PRO A 327 -3.63 -21.60 -12.60
C PRO A 327 -4.22 -22.41 -13.76
N LYS A 328 -3.89 -22.04 -15.00
CA LYS A 328 -4.45 -22.67 -16.22
C LYS A 328 -4.26 -24.18 -16.21
N LYS A 329 -3.05 -24.64 -15.86
CA LYS A 329 -2.74 -26.07 -15.74
C LYS A 329 -3.68 -26.78 -14.75
N LEU A 330 -3.88 -26.20 -13.57
CA LEU A 330 -4.74 -26.77 -12.54
C LEU A 330 -6.20 -26.79 -12.99
N PHE A 331 -6.69 -25.72 -13.63
CA PHE A 331 -8.05 -25.64 -14.15
C PHE A 331 -8.38 -26.81 -15.08
N PHE A 332 -7.50 -27.14 -16.02
CA PHE A 332 -7.69 -28.30 -16.91
C PHE A 332 -7.45 -29.64 -16.21
N GLU A 333 -6.50 -29.73 -15.28
CA GLU A 333 -6.23 -30.95 -14.50
C GLU A 333 -7.45 -31.38 -13.68
N VAL A 334 -8.16 -30.43 -13.08
CA VAL A 334 -9.41 -30.69 -12.33
C VAL A 334 -10.65 -30.78 -13.22
N GLY A 335 -10.48 -30.77 -14.54
CA GLY A 335 -11.57 -30.93 -15.52
C GLY A 335 -12.46 -29.71 -15.73
N ALA A 336 -11.89 -28.49 -15.72
CA ALA A 336 -12.53 -27.22 -16.08
C ALA A 336 -13.84 -26.92 -15.32
N PHE A 337 -14.73 -26.05 -15.82
CA PHE A 337 -16.11 -25.99 -15.30
C PHE A 337 -16.89 -27.20 -15.79
N ASP A 338 -17.64 -27.83 -14.88
CA ASP A 338 -18.33 -29.09 -15.15
C ASP A 338 -19.65 -28.88 -15.90
N GLU A 339 -19.77 -29.48 -17.08
CA GLU A 339 -20.92 -29.30 -17.98
C GLU A 339 -22.25 -29.82 -17.38
N ARG A 340 -22.22 -30.59 -16.29
CA ARG A 340 -23.44 -30.98 -15.54
C ARG A 340 -24.26 -29.77 -15.06
N TYR A 341 -23.63 -28.61 -14.91
CA TYR A 341 -24.22 -27.39 -14.38
C TYR A 341 -24.65 -26.39 -15.48
N VAL A 342 -24.61 -26.76 -16.76
CA VAL A 342 -25.12 -25.91 -17.85
C VAL A 342 -26.60 -25.52 -17.61
N PRO A 343 -26.98 -24.24 -17.81
CA PRO A 343 -26.14 -23.13 -18.27
C PRO A 343 -25.32 -22.41 -17.18
N ALA A 344 -25.71 -22.47 -15.91
CA ALA A 344 -25.05 -21.81 -14.78
C ALA A 344 -25.56 -22.32 -13.40
N TYR A 345 -24.98 -21.78 -12.32
CA TYR A 345 -25.12 -22.13 -10.91
C TYR A 345 -24.50 -23.47 -10.49
N ALA A 346 -23.72 -23.42 -9.41
CA ALA A 346 -22.94 -24.50 -8.78
C ALA A 346 -21.66 -24.92 -9.50
N GLU A 347 -21.35 -24.37 -10.68
CA GLU A 347 -20.10 -24.62 -11.42
C GLU A 347 -18.86 -24.11 -10.68
N ASP A 348 -18.96 -22.94 -10.04
CA ASP A 348 -17.89 -22.30 -9.26
C ASP A 348 -17.63 -23.07 -7.96
N THR A 349 -18.71 -23.46 -7.29
CA THR A 349 -18.70 -24.28 -6.08
C THR A 349 -18.11 -25.65 -6.37
N ASP A 350 -18.49 -26.27 -7.48
CA ASP A 350 -17.94 -27.54 -7.92
C ASP A 350 -16.45 -27.45 -8.26
N LEU A 351 -16.05 -26.42 -9.02
CA LEU A 351 -14.64 -26.17 -9.35
C LEU A 351 -13.79 -26.02 -8.08
N ALA A 352 -14.26 -25.23 -7.11
CA ALA A 352 -13.61 -25.08 -5.82
C ALA A 352 -13.45 -26.40 -5.07
N PHE A 353 -14.48 -27.27 -5.08
CA PHE A 353 -14.41 -28.58 -4.43
C PHE A 353 -13.44 -29.53 -5.16
N LYS A 354 -13.38 -29.51 -6.49
CA LYS A 354 -12.39 -30.29 -7.25
C LYS A 354 -10.96 -29.81 -6.99
N VAL A 355 -10.73 -28.49 -6.89
CA VAL A 355 -9.43 -27.91 -6.50
C VAL A 355 -9.02 -28.40 -5.10
N ARG A 356 -9.96 -28.47 -4.16
CA ARG A 356 -9.73 -28.98 -2.80
C ARG A 356 -9.44 -30.48 -2.78
N GLU A 357 -10.18 -31.27 -3.56
CA GLU A 357 -9.94 -32.70 -3.73
C GLU A 357 -8.55 -32.98 -4.33
N ALA A 358 -8.06 -32.11 -5.23
CA ALA A 358 -6.70 -32.15 -5.77
C ALA A 358 -5.61 -31.73 -4.77
N GLY A 359 -5.98 -31.39 -3.52
CA GLY A 359 -5.03 -31.08 -2.44
C GLY A 359 -4.55 -29.63 -2.37
N TYR A 360 -5.15 -28.74 -3.16
CA TYR A 360 -4.97 -27.29 -3.11
C TYR A 360 -6.05 -26.62 -2.24
N LYS A 361 -5.89 -25.33 -1.96
CA LYS A 361 -6.86 -24.54 -1.20
C LYS A 361 -7.50 -23.45 -2.04
N VAL A 362 -8.67 -23.04 -1.57
CA VAL A 362 -9.45 -21.93 -2.14
C VAL A 362 -9.35 -20.77 -1.15
N TYR A 363 -8.93 -19.60 -1.64
CA TYR A 363 -8.76 -18.40 -0.82
C TYR A 363 -9.66 -17.27 -1.29
N VAL A 364 -10.09 -16.41 -0.37
CA VAL A 364 -10.57 -15.06 -0.69
C VAL A 364 -9.46 -14.06 -0.35
N GLN A 365 -9.15 -13.17 -1.30
CA GLN A 365 -8.26 -12.03 -1.10
C GLN A 365 -9.09 -10.74 -1.01
N PRO A 366 -9.40 -10.25 0.20
CA PRO A 366 -10.32 -9.13 0.36
C PRO A 366 -9.74 -7.78 -0.06
N MET A 367 -8.44 -7.68 -0.32
CA MET A 367 -7.84 -6.50 -0.95
C MET A 367 -8.06 -6.47 -2.47
N ALA A 368 -8.36 -7.62 -3.09
CA ALA A 368 -8.83 -7.70 -4.47
C ALA A 368 -10.35 -7.47 -4.48
N ARG A 369 -10.79 -6.21 -4.44
CA ARG A 369 -12.20 -5.83 -4.36
C ARG A 369 -12.83 -5.64 -5.75
N VAL A 370 -14.10 -6.03 -5.86
CA VAL A 370 -14.91 -5.88 -7.07
C VAL A 370 -16.31 -5.41 -6.69
N VAL A 371 -16.80 -4.35 -7.33
CA VAL A 371 -18.21 -3.98 -7.29
C VAL A 371 -18.96 -4.85 -8.29
N HIS A 372 -20.02 -5.52 -7.89
CA HIS A 372 -20.77 -6.45 -8.75
C HIS A 372 -22.28 -6.11 -8.76
N PHE A 373 -22.83 -5.86 -9.96
CA PHE A 373 -24.21 -5.41 -10.18
C PHE A 373 -25.20 -6.59 -10.26
N GLU A 374 -25.22 -7.43 -9.22
CA GLU A 374 -25.95 -8.71 -9.17
C GLU A 374 -27.37 -8.66 -9.76
N GLY A 375 -27.67 -9.57 -10.70
CA GLY A 375 -29.02 -9.78 -11.23
C GLY A 375 -29.37 -9.01 -12.50
N VAL A 376 -28.44 -8.20 -13.02
CA VAL A 376 -28.56 -7.51 -14.31
C VAL A 376 -28.56 -8.49 -15.49
N THR A 377 -27.68 -9.50 -15.45
CA THR A 377 -27.45 -10.45 -16.55
C THR A 377 -28.32 -11.71 -16.46
N SER A 378 -28.69 -12.14 -15.25
CA SER A 378 -29.40 -13.41 -15.01
C SER A 378 -30.87 -13.26 -14.57
N GLY A 379 -31.35 -12.04 -14.37
CA GLY A 379 -32.69 -11.75 -13.84
C GLY A 379 -32.85 -12.01 -12.32
N THR A 380 -34.02 -11.68 -11.75
CA THR A 380 -34.33 -11.84 -10.31
C THR A 380 -35.40 -12.90 -10.01
N ASP A 381 -36.08 -13.43 -11.02
CA ASP A 381 -37.14 -14.43 -10.86
C ASP A 381 -36.56 -15.83 -10.62
N THR A 382 -37.01 -16.51 -9.57
CA THR A 382 -36.61 -17.89 -9.25
C THR A 382 -37.49 -18.95 -9.92
N LYS A 383 -38.57 -18.52 -10.60
CA LYS A 383 -39.55 -19.39 -11.25
C LYS A 383 -39.43 -19.45 -12.78
N ALA A 384 -38.64 -18.56 -13.39
CA ALA A 384 -38.34 -18.52 -14.83
C ALA A 384 -36.93 -17.97 -15.09
N GLY A 385 -36.32 -18.29 -16.24
CA GLY A 385 -34.97 -17.83 -16.61
C GLY A 385 -33.82 -18.66 -16.01
N VAL A 386 -32.59 -18.14 -16.09
CA VAL A 386 -31.35 -18.85 -15.70
C VAL A 386 -31.37 -19.21 -14.20
N LYS A 387 -31.97 -18.38 -13.34
CA LYS A 387 -32.11 -18.63 -11.88
C LYS A 387 -32.94 -19.86 -11.50
N ALA A 388 -33.83 -20.35 -12.36
CA ALA A 388 -34.56 -21.60 -12.11
C ALA A 388 -33.64 -22.83 -12.04
N TYR A 389 -32.45 -22.77 -12.68
CA TYR A 389 -31.46 -23.83 -12.65
C TYR A 389 -30.74 -23.92 -11.30
N GLN A 390 -30.73 -22.87 -10.49
CA GLN A 390 -30.03 -22.84 -9.19
C GLN A 390 -30.48 -23.99 -8.28
N ALA A 391 -31.79 -24.18 -8.08
CA ALA A 391 -32.29 -25.25 -7.22
C ALA A 391 -31.96 -26.65 -7.75
N ARG A 392 -32.06 -26.86 -9.07
CA ARG A 392 -31.78 -28.15 -9.71
C ARG A 392 -30.29 -28.48 -9.69
N ASN A 393 -29.43 -27.50 -9.95
CA ASN A 393 -27.99 -27.69 -10.02
C ASN A 393 -27.36 -27.81 -8.63
N LEU A 394 -27.89 -27.12 -7.62
CA LEU A 394 -27.49 -27.36 -6.22
C LEU A 394 -27.82 -28.78 -5.75
N LEU A 395 -28.94 -29.38 -6.20
CA LEU A 395 -29.23 -30.78 -5.91
C LEU A 395 -28.20 -31.72 -6.53
N LYS A 396 -27.83 -31.52 -7.80
CA LYS A 396 -26.76 -32.30 -8.47
C LYS A 396 -25.42 -32.16 -7.74
N PHE A 397 -25.09 -30.94 -7.30
CA PHE A 397 -23.89 -30.66 -6.53
C PHE A 397 -23.91 -31.42 -5.19
N TYR A 398 -25.03 -31.36 -4.45
CA TYR A 398 -25.21 -32.11 -3.22
C TYR A 398 -25.05 -33.61 -3.42
N GLU A 399 -25.68 -34.19 -4.45
CA GLU A 399 -25.57 -35.61 -4.76
C GLU A 399 -24.11 -36.01 -5.02
N LYS A 400 -23.38 -35.23 -5.84
CA LYS A 400 -21.97 -35.46 -6.17
C LYS A 400 -21.07 -35.39 -4.94
N TRP A 401 -21.25 -34.39 -4.08
CA TRP A 401 -20.35 -34.08 -2.97
C TRP A 401 -20.86 -34.51 -1.59
N SER A 402 -21.95 -35.29 -1.53
CA SER A 402 -22.60 -35.74 -0.29
C SER A 402 -21.62 -36.35 0.73
N GLY A 403 -20.62 -37.10 0.26
CA GLY A 403 -19.54 -37.64 1.10
C GLY A 403 -18.75 -36.54 1.83
N THR A 404 -18.24 -35.55 1.09
CA THR A 404 -17.51 -34.39 1.64
C THR A 404 -18.41 -33.53 2.53
N LEU A 405 -19.63 -33.24 2.06
CA LEU A 405 -20.60 -32.40 2.76
C LEU A 405 -21.08 -33.01 4.08
N SER A 406 -21.03 -34.32 4.25
CA SER A 406 -21.38 -34.97 5.53
C SER A 406 -20.59 -34.44 6.74
N SER A 407 -19.35 -34.00 6.50
CA SER A 407 -18.48 -33.38 7.51
C SER A 407 -18.79 -31.89 7.76
N HIS A 408 -19.62 -31.27 6.93
CA HIS A 408 -19.93 -29.84 7.03
C HIS A 408 -20.87 -29.52 8.20
N HIS A 409 -20.95 -28.22 8.54
CA HIS A 409 -21.85 -27.71 9.58
C HIS A 409 -23.29 -27.65 9.06
N ILE A 410 -24.26 -27.67 9.97
CA ILE A 410 -25.68 -27.45 9.67
C ILE A 410 -25.89 -25.95 9.42
N PRO A 411 -26.76 -25.55 8.47
CA PRO A 411 -27.02 -24.15 8.15
C PRO A 411 -27.26 -23.25 9.38
N GLY A 412 -26.61 -22.09 9.39
CA GLY A 412 -26.81 -21.05 10.41
C GLY A 412 -26.14 -21.30 11.77
N MET A 413 -25.53 -22.48 11.99
CA MET A 413 -24.82 -22.77 13.24
C MET A 413 -23.33 -22.48 13.13
N LYS A 414 -22.75 -21.84 14.16
CA LYS A 414 -21.29 -21.65 14.32
C LYS A 414 -20.63 -21.04 13.08
N LEU A 415 -21.21 -19.93 12.58
CA LEU A 415 -20.81 -19.29 11.33
C LEU A 415 -19.30 -19.04 11.22
N HIS A 416 -18.67 -18.52 12.27
CA HIS A 416 -17.22 -18.29 12.31
C HIS A 416 -16.39 -19.58 12.18
N LEU A 417 -16.85 -20.71 12.73
CA LEU A 417 -16.17 -22.01 12.54
C LEU A 417 -16.39 -22.59 11.15
N ALA A 418 -17.54 -22.31 10.54
CA ALA A 418 -17.82 -22.73 9.18
C ALA A 418 -17.01 -21.93 8.15
N ALA A 419 -16.83 -20.62 8.38
CA ALA A 419 -15.91 -19.78 7.60
C ALA A 419 -14.46 -20.25 7.75
N ASP A 420 -14.06 -20.67 8.94
CA ASP A 420 -12.68 -21.06 9.26
C ASP A 420 -12.47 -22.59 9.30
N ARG A 421 -13.07 -23.37 8.38
CA ARG A 421 -13.14 -24.85 8.47
C ARG A 421 -11.76 -25.54 8.51
N GLY A 422 -10.74 -24.97 7.87
CA GLY A 422 -9.36 -25.49 7.86
C GLY A 422 -8.50 -25.10 9.07
N VAL A 423 -9.06 -24.36 10.04
CA VAL A 423 -8.30 -23.83 11.18
C VAL A 423 -8.26 -24.83 12.33
N SER A 424 -7.05 -25.27 12.69
CA SER A 424 -6.82 -26.21 13.80
C SER A 424 -6.56 -25.54 15.14
N LEU A 425 -6.01 -24.32 15.13
CA LEU A 425 -5.67 -23.55 16.32
C LEU A 425 -6.09 -22.09 16.14
N ARG A 426 -6.64 -21.46 17.18
CA ARG A 426 -6.98 -20.03 17.22
C ARG A 426 -6.10 -19.33 18.24
N ILE A 427 -5.30 -18.39 17.75
CA ILE A 427 -4.31 -17.68 18.56
C ILE A 427 -4.64 -16.19 18.54
N LEU A 428 -4.87 -15.63 19.73
CA LEU A 428 -4.96 -14.19 19.92
C LEU A 428 -3.57 -13.64 20.18
N VAL A 429 -3.18 -12.58 19.48
CA VAL A 429 -1.94 -11.86 19.69
C VAL A 429 -2.25 -10.43 20.12
N LEU A 430 -1.75 -10.05 21.29
CA LEU A 430 -1.85 -8.70 21.84
C LEU A 430 -0.48 -8.04 21.83
N ASP A 431 -0.38 -6.87 21.21
CA ASP A 431 0.77 -5.97 21.35
C ASP A 431 0.28 -4.55 21.56
N HIS A 432 1.17 -3.69 22.04
CA HIS A 432 0.90 -2.28 22.31
C HIS A 432 0.40 -1.54 21.05
N CYS A 433 0.93 -1.84 19.86
CA CYS A 433 0.53 -1.18 18.62
C CYS A 433 0.73 -2.08 17.40
N THR A 434 0.17 -1.67 16.26
CA THR A 434 0.40 -2.35 14.97
C THR A 434 1.91 -2.36 14.68
N PRO A 435 2.53 -3.54 14.43
CA PRO A 435 3.95 -3.63 14.18
C PRO A 435 4.38 -2.83 12.96
N THR A 436 5.42 -2.00 13.12
CA THR A 436 6.09 -1.27 12.04
C THR A 436 7.51 -1.82 11.84
N PRO A 437 7.67 -2.96 11.14
CA PRO A 437 8.91 -3.77 11.17
C PRO A 437 10.14 -3.06 10.58
N ASP A 438 9.94 -1.98 9.84
CA ASP A 438 10.96 -1.12 9.26
C ASP A 438 11.43 0.00 10.22
N ARG A 439 10.77 0.21 11.37
CA ARG A 439 11.07 1.33 12.28
C ARG A 439 11.78 0.94 13.56
N ASP A 440 11.47 -0.21 14.14
CA ASP A 440 12.06 -0.66 15.40
C ASP A 440 12.15 -2.19 15.52
N ALA A 441 13.04 -2.65 16.41
CA ALA A 441 13.32 -4.08 16.57
C ALA A 441 12.17 -4.86 17.22
N GLY A 442 11.40 -4.25 18.13
CA GLY A 442 10.27 -4.89 18.78
C GLY A 442 9.14 -5.17 17.78
N SER A 443 8.85 -4.20 16.92
CA SER A 443 7.94 -4.35 15.78
C SER A 443 8.41 -5.43 14.81
N LEU A 444 9.70 -5.49 14.48
CA LEU A 444 10.23 -6.53 13.59
C LEU A 444 10.07 -7.94 14.17
N ILE A 445 10.32 -8.10 15.47
CA ILE A 445 10.12 -9.37 16.18
C ILE A 445 8.63 -9.75 16.17
N ALA A 446 7.74 -8.83 16.55
CA ALA A 446 6.29 -9.08 16.56
C ALA A 446 5.78 -9.46 15.15
N PHE A 447 6.20 -8.74 14.12
CA PHE A 447 5.85 -9.03 12.73
C PHE A 447 6.35 -10.40 12.26
N ASN A 448 7.62 -10.73 12.53
CA ASN A 448 8.18 -12.03 12.15
C ASN A 448 7.58 -13.18 12.97
N MET A 449 7.20 -12.94 14.22
CA MET A 449 6.44 -13.90 15.02
C MET A 449 5.08 -14.19 14.38
N LEU A 450 4.33 -13.14 14.02
CA LEU A 450 3.06 -13.29 13.31
C LEU A 450 3.20 -14.09 12.01
N ARG A 451 4.27 -13.85 11.24
CA ARG A 451 4.59 -14.64 10.04
C ARG A 451 4.87 -16.11 10.34
N LEU A 452 5.61 -16.41 11.40
CA LEU A 452 5.90 -17.79 11.82
C LEU A 452 4.63 -18.51 12.29
N LEU A 453 3.81 -17.84 13.09
CA LEU A 453 2.53 -18.37 13.56
C LEU A 453 1.59 -18.67 12.37
N ARG A 454 1.58 -17.81 11.33
CA ARG A 454 0.79 -18.04 10.12
C ARG A 454 1.23 -19.27 9.32
N ALA A 455 2.50 -19.67 9.41
CA ALA A 455 3.02 -20.87 8.76
C ALA A 455 2.55 -22.18 9.44
N ILE A 456 1.92 -22.07 10.61
CA ILE A 456 1.19 -23.14 11.28
C ILE A 456 -0.28 -23.05 10.83
N PRO A 457 -1.01 -24.17 10.60
CA PRO A 457 -2.43 -24.18 10.22
C PRO A 457 -3.35 -23.64 11.34
N SER A 458 -3.22 -22.35 11.61
CA SER A 458 -3.86 -21.60 12.69
C SER A 458 -4.49 -20.32 12.15
N LYS A 459 -5.49 -19.81 12.87
CA LYS A 459 -6.05 -18.47 12.71
C LYS A 459 -5.41 -17.56 13.73
N ILE A 460 -4.89 -16.44 13.24
CA ILE A 460 -4.27 -15.42 14.07
C ILE A 460 -5.18 -14.20 14.08
N THR A 461 -5.65 -13.82 15.27
CA THR A 461 -6.30 -12.52 15.51
C THR A 461 -5.31 -11.61 16.20
N PHE A 462 -5.12 -10.39 15.70
CA PHE A 462 -4.17 -9.41 16.24
C PHE A 462 -4.90 -8.16 16.73
N ILE A 463 -4.55 -7.68 17.94
CA ILE A 463 -5.09 -6.44 18.50
C ILE A 463 -3.95 -5.46 18.85
N PRO A 464 -3.92 -4.26 18.24
CA PRO A 464 -3.03 -3.16 18.63
C PRO A 464 -3.67 -2.34 19.76
N GLU A 465 -3.38 -2.73 20.99
CA GLU A 465 -4.15 -2.34 22.18
C GLU A 465 -4.17 -0.84 22.49
N ASN A 466 -3.08 -0.11 22.26
CA ASN A 466 -2.95 1.29 22.70
C ASN A 466 -4.02 2.21 22.08
N ASN A 467 -4.42 1.96 20.82
CA ASN A 467 -5.33 2.86 20.11
C ASN A 467 -6.28 2.19 19.11
N PHE A 468 -6.16 0.89 18.82
CA PHE A 468 -6.97 0.22 17.80
C PHE A 468 -6.90 0.88 16.42
N HIS A 469 -5.82 1.61 16.11
CA HIS A 469 -5.74 2.33 14.84
C HIS A 469 -5.49 1.39 13.68
N TYR A 470 -6.19 1.65 12.59
CA TYR A 470 -5.85 1.13 11.27
C TYR A 470 -4.68 1.95 10.72
N VAL A 471 -3.50 1.35 10.63
CA VAL A 471 -2.26 2.01 10.19
C VAL A 471 -1.84 1.46 8.84
N GLU A 472 -1.95 2.25 7.77
CA GLU A 472 -1.41 1.91 6.44
C GLU A 472 0.12 2.12 6.38
N PRO A 473 0.88 1.28 5.64
CA PRO A 473 0.44 0.06 4.97
C PRO A 473 0.31 -1.17 5.91
N TYR A 474 0.78 -1.04 7.15
CA TYR A 474 1.06 -2.17 8.02
C TYR A 474 -0.15 -3.05 8.38
N THR A 475 -1.33 -2.45 8.57
CA THR A 475 -2.56 -3.21 8.88
C THR A 475 -3.03 -4.01 7.67
N ALA A 476 -3.00 -3.41 6.48
CA ALA A 476 -3.27 -4.08 5.22
C ALA A 476 -2.25 -5.20 4.96
N ASP A 477 -0.98 -5.02 5.31
CA ASP A 477 0.05 -6.07 5.17
C ASP A 477 -0.21 -7.28 6.07
N LEU A 478 -0.62 -7.06 7.32
CA LEU A 478 -1.06 -8.17 8.20
C LEU A 478 -2.25 -8.91 7.59
N GLN A 479 -3.23 -8.16 7.09
CA GLN A 479 -4.43 -8.69 6.44
C GLN A 479 -4.11 -9.50 5.18
N ARG A 480 -3.22 -9.02 4.31
CA ARG A 480 -2.73 -9.73 3.12
C ARG A 480 -2.06 -11.06 3.47
N MET A 481 -1.38 -11.13 4.62
CA MET A 481 -0.78 -12.38 5.12
C MET A 481 -1.81 -13.35 5.72
N GLY A 482 -3.05 -12.92 5.90
CA GLY A 482 -4.14 -13.71 6.49
C GLY A 482 -4.23 -13.60 8.00
N ILE A 483 -3.80 -12.48 8.57
CA ILE A 483 -3.98 -12.15 9.98
C ILE A 483 -5.20 -11.24 10.12
N GLU A 484 -6.13 -11.63 10.99
CA GLU A 484 -7.31 -10.85 11.33
C GLU A 484 -6.90 -9.71 12.28
N ALA A 485 -6.57 -8.54 11.73
CA ALA A 485 -6.22 -7.36 12.52
C ALA A 485 -7.48 -6.60 12.95
N LEU A 486 -7.68 -6.42 14.25
CA LEU A 486 -8.82 -5.70 14.81
C LEU A 486 -8.51 -4.20 14.98
N TYR A 487 -9.45 -3.34 14.61
CA TYR A 487 -9.30 -1.89 14.66
C TYR A 487 -10.62 -1.16 14.88
N ALA A 488 -10.52 0.11 15.27
CA ALA A 488 -11.64 1.03 15.43
C ALA A 488 -12.26 1.41 14.07
N PRO A 489 -13.58 1.67 14.00
CA PRO A 489 -14.53 1.74 15.10
C PRO A 489 -15.12 0.36 15.50
N TYR A 490 -14.77 -0.72 14.79
CA TYR A 490 -15.37 -2.04 15.00
C TYR A 490 -15.00 -2.65 16.35
N VAL A 491 -13.73 -2.50 16.74
CA VAL A 491 -13.21 -2.98 18.01
C VAL A 491 -12.43 -1.85 18.66
N VAL A 492 -12.78 -1.53 19.91
CA VAL A 492 -12.17 -0.43 20.69
C VAL A 492 -11.82 -0.84 22.12
N SER A 493 -12.00 -2.11 22.47
CA SER A 493 -11.72 -2.66 23.80
C SER A 493 -11.32 -4.12 23.70
N VAL A 494 -10.15 -4.45 24.26
CA VAL A 494 -9.72 -5.84 24.41
C VAL A 494 -10.71 -6.60 25.31
N GLU A 495 -11.13 -6.01 26.43
CA GLU A 495 -12.02 -6.69 27.39
C GLU A 495 -13.35 -7.10 26.73
N GLU A 496 -13.98 -6.21 25.95
CA GLU A 496 -15.26 -6.51 25.30
C GLU A 496 -15.11 -7.56 24.19
N HIS A 497 -13.99 -7.52 23.46
CA HIS A 497 -13.64 -8.58 22.51
C HIS A 497 -13.46 -9.93 23.20
N LEU A 498 -12.75 -9.96 24.33
CA LEU A 498 -12.52 -11.18 25.10
C LEU A 498 -13.83 -11.74 25.69
N LYS A 499 -14.77 -10.89 26.14
CA LYS A 499 -16.10 -11.35 26.60
C LYS A 499 -16.88 -12.08 25.50
N SER A 500 -16.81 -11.58 24.28
CA SER A 500 -17.56 -12.11 23.14
C SER A 500 -16.86 -13.29 22.46
N HIS A 501 -15.55 -13.23 22.27
CA HIS A 501 -14.77 -14.18 21.46
C HIS A 501 -13.72 -14.97 22.25
N GLY A 502 -13.47 -14.64 23.52
CA GLY A 502 -12.40 -15.25 24.34
C GLY A 502 -12.50 -16.76 24.45
N HIS A 503 -13.72 -17.29 24.45
CA HIS A 503 -13.99 -18.72 24.46
C HIS A 503 -13.50 -19.46 23.21
N LEU A 504 -13.18 -18.76 22.11
CA LEU A 504 -12.73 -19.35 20.84
C LEU A 504 -11.22 -19.61 20.79
N TYR A 505 -10.43 -18.95 21.64
CA TYR A 505 -8.97 -19.01 21.57
C TYR A 505 -8.41 -20.23 22.29
N ASP A 506 -7.45 -20.88 21.64
CA ASP A 506 -6.67 -22.00 22.18
C ASP A 506 -5.36 -21.50 22.82
N ALA A 507 -4.86 -20.34 22.37
CA ALA A 507 -3.73 -19.66 22.96
C ALA A 507 -3.86 -18.13 22.88
N VAL A 508 -3.25 -17.44 23.84
CA VAL A 508 -3.10 -15.97 23.83
C VAL A 508 -1.63 -15.63 24.01
N LEU A 509 -1.03 -15.00 23.00
CA LEU A 509 0.32 -14.46 23.03
C LEU A 509 0.28 -12.97 23.35
N ILE A 510 0.90 -12.58 24.46
CA ILE A 510 0.93 -11.19 24.91
C ILE A 510 2.37 -10.69 24.85
N PHE A 511 2.58 -9.57 24.15
CA PHE A 511 3.86 -8.89 24.08
C PHE A 511 3.94 -7.74 25.09
N ARG A 512 5.10 -7.61 25.74
CA ARG A 512 5.48 -6.49 26.63
C ARG A 512 4.69 -6.46 27.95
N VAL A 513 5.38 -6.07 29.02
CA VAL A 513 4.78 -6.00 30.36
C VAL A 513 3.57 -5.07 30.44
N GLY A 514 3.58 -3.93 29.76
CA GLY A 514 2.48 -2.96 29.85
C GLY A 514 1.14 -3.54 29.38
N VAL A 515 1.16 -4.34 28.30
CA VAL A 515 -0.05 -5.00 27.78
C VAL A 515 -0.49 -6.13 28.71
N ALA A 516 0.47 -6.91 29.23
CA ALA A 516 0.19 -7.99 30.18
C ALA A 516 -0.43 -7.45 31.48
N GLU A 517 0.16 -6.41 32.07
CA GLU A 517 -0.35 -5.77 33.29
C GLU A 517 -1.81 -5.32 33.15
N GLN A 518 -2.21 -4.85 31.97
CA GLN A 518 -3.55 -4.36 31.71
C GLN A 518 -4.57 -5.47 31.41
N HIS A 519 -4.19 -6.51 30.67
CA HIS A 519 -5.15 -7.43 30.05
C HIS A 519 -5.08 -8.88 30.52
N LEU A 520 -4.02 -9.29 31.22
CA LEU A 520 -3.81 -10.68 31.59
C LEU A 520 -4.93 -11.24 32.49
N ASP A 521 -5.45 -10.41 33.41
CA ASP A 521 -6.57 -10.81 34.27
C ASP A 521 -7.88 -10.97 33.46
N HIS A 522 -8.09 -10.16 32.42
CA HIS A 522 -9.21 -10.32 31.49
C HIS A 522 -9.06 -11.58 30.64
N VAL A 523 -7.86 -11.86 30.13
CA VAL A 523 -7.54 -13.07 29.38
C VAL A 523 -7.83 -14.31 30.22
N LYS A 524 -7.34 -14.37 31.47
CA LYS A 524 -7.64 -15.48 32.39
C LYS A 524 -9.13 -15.67 32.65
N ARG A 525 -9.87 -14.58 32.76
CA ARG A 525 -11.31 -14.62 33.04
C ARG A 525 -12.13 -15.11 31.86
N TYR A 526 -11.83 -14.62 30.65
CA TYR A 526 -12.69 -14.81 29.48
C TYR A 526 -12.15 -15.83 28.45
N CYS A 527 -10.89 -16.26 28.58
CA CYS A 527 -10.28 -17.30 27.76
C CYS A 527 -9.87 -18.51 28.63
N PRO A 528 -10.81 -19.16 29.38
CA PRO A 528 -10.45 -20.17 30.38
C PRO A 528 -9.80 -21.44 29.82
N ARG A 529 -9.85 -21.65 28.50
CA ARG A 529 -9.22 -22.79 27.81
C ARG A 529 -7.89 -22.43 27.17
N ALA A 530 -7.60 -21.14 26.97
CA ALA A 530 -6.46 -20.71 26.21
C ALA A 530 -5.18 -20.83 27.03
N LYS A 531 -4.11 -21.33 26.40
CA LYS A 531 -2.75 -21.28 26.94
C LYS A 531 -2.19 -19.86 26.82
N ILE A 532 -1.72 -19.32 27.93
CA ILE A 532 -1.23 -17.95 28.01
C ILE A 532 0.29 -17.95 27.83
N ILE A 533 0.75 -17.29 26.77
CA ILE A 533 2.15 -17.14 26.42
C ILE A 533 2.53 -15.67 26.61
N PHE A 534 3.49 -15.39 27.47
CA PHE A 534 3.98 -14.03 27.69
C PHE A 534 5.36 -13.87 27.09
N HIS A 535 5.48 -12.97 26.10
CA HIS A 535 6.76 -12.63 25.46
C HIS A 535 7.28 -11.32 26.04
N THR A 536 8.38 -11.40 26.79
CA THR A 536 8.91 -10.25 27.53
C THR A 536 9.46 -9.15 26.62
N GLN A 537 9.95 -9.52 25.42
CA GLN A 537 10.74 -8.68 24.48
C GLN A 537 12.13 -8.36 25.04
N ASP A 538 12.19 -7.86 26.27
CA ASP A 538 13.36 -7.78 27.12
C ASP A 538 12.92 -7.87 28.59
N LEU A 539 13.83 -8.18 29.51
CA LEU A 539 13.56 -7.92 30.93
C LEU A 539 13.61 -6.42 31.19
N HIS A 540 12.44 -5.77 31.14
CA HIS A 540 12.34 -4.32 31.18
C HIS A 540 12.87 -3.76 32.50
N PHE A 541 12.56 -4.42 33.63
CA PHE A 541 13.07 -4.02 34.94
C PHE A 541 14.60 -4.01 34.99
N LEU A 542 15.25 -4.97 34.33
CA LEU A 542 16.71 -5.09 34.34
C LEU A 542 17.34 -3.95 33.53
N ARG A 543 16.71 -3.57 32.42
CA ARG A 543 17.14 -2.42 31.62
C ARG A 543 17.04 -1.13 32.42
N GLU A 544 15.89 -0.87 33.03
CA GLU A 544 15.66 0.31 33.86
C GLU A 544 16.60 0.35 35.08
N GLU A 545 16.85 -0.79 35.71
CA GLU A 545 17.78 -0.87 36.86
C GLU A 545 19.22 -0.52 36.45
N ARG A 546 19.69 -1.06 35.30
CA ARG A 546 21.02 -0.76 34.76
C ARG A 546 21.15 0.73 34.37
N GLU A 547 20.12 1.30 33.75
CA GLU A 547 20.06 2.74 33.43
C GLU A 547 20.10 3.59 34.69
N GLY A 548 19.28 3.28 35.70
CA GLY A 548 19.24 4.00 36.97
C GLY A 548 20.57 3.97 37.72
N ARG A 549 21.29 2.84 37.70
CA ARG A 549 22.64 2.73 38.27
C ARG A 549 23.67 3.54 37.50
N LEU A 550 23.63 3.53 36.17
CA LEU A 550 24.55 4.28 35.33
C LEU A 550 24.37 5.80 35.50
N LEU A 551 23.12 6.26 35.56
CA LEU A 551 22.77 7.67 35.70
C LEU A 551 22.73 8.17 37.16
N GLY A 552 22.85 7.25 38.14
CA GLY A 552 22.71 7.58 39.56
C GLY A 552 21.33 8.12 39.96
N SER A 553 20.26 7.61 39.34
CA SER A 553 18.89 8.13 39.47
C SER A 553 17.97 7.22 40.30
N ASP A 554 17.67 7.64 41.53
CA ASP A 554 16.76 6.92 42.43
C ASP A 554 15.32 6.78 41.88
N SER A 555 14.88 7.76 41.08
CA SER A 555 13.56 7.74 40.44
C SER A 555 13.44 6.59 39.43
N ILE A 556 14.47 6.40 38.60
CA ILE A 556 14.52 5.30 37.62
C ILE A 556 14.62 3.95 38.36
N LEU A 557 15.40 3.88 39.43
CA LEU A 557 15.49 2.66 40.26
C LEU A 557 14.16 2.29 40.91
N ALA A 558 13.40 3.27 41.41
CA ALA A 558 12.07 3.04 41.96
C ALA A 558 11.09 2.53 40.89
N LYS A 559 11.14 3.11 39.68
CA LYS A 559 10.38 2.63 38.51
C LYS A 559 10.73 1.19 38.16
N ALA A 560 12.02 0.86 38.10
CA ALA A 560 12.50 -0.50 37.83
C ALA A 560 11.93 -1.52 38.83
N GLN A 561 11.84 -1.17 40.11
CA GLN A 561 11.22 -2.06 41.12
C GLN A 561 9.71 -2.24 40.91
N GLN A 562 9.00 -1.23 40.43
CA GLN A 562 7.59 -1.38 40.08
C GLN A 562 7.41 -2.26 38.85
N THR A 563 8.17 -2.00 37.77
CA THR A 563 8.20 -2.83 36.55
C THR A 563 8.50 -4.28 36.88
N LYS A 564 9.48 -4.53 37.77
CA LYS A 564 9.85 -5.87 38.22
C LYS A 564 8.68 -6.63 38.82
N ARG A 565 7.86 -5.98 39.65
CA ARG A 565 6.68 -6.60 40.26
C ARG A 565 5.66 -6.97 39.20
N SER A 566 5.37 -6.07 38.27
CA SER A 566 4.40 -6.31 37.19
C SER A 566 4.90 -7.40 36.22
N GLU A 567 6.19 -7.42 35.87
CA GLU A 567 6.79 -8.48 35.03
C GLU A 567 6.72 -9.85 35.70
N LEU A 568 7.11 -9.96 36.98
CA LEU A 568 7.06 -11.22 37.70
C LEU A 568 5.63 -11.71 37.95
N ASP A 569 4.68 -10.81 38.22
CA ASP A 569 3.25 -11.17 38.32
C ASP A 569 2.71 -11.70 36.99
N ALA A 570 3.06 -11.05 35.88
CA ALA A 570 2.69 -11.52 34.55
C ALA A 570 3.25 -12.91 34.26
N MET A 571 4.54 -13.14 34.52
CA MET A 571 5.20 -14.44 34.36
C MET A 571 4.54 -15.53 35.21
N ALA A 572 4.22 -15.25 36.48
CA ALA A 572 3.57 -16.18 37.37
C ALA A 572 2.14 -16.55 36.92
N LYS A 573 1.50 -15.68 36.14
CA LYS A 573 0.16 -15.89 35.59
C LYS A 573 0.17 -16.53 34.20
N SER A 574 1.31 -16.71 33.55
CA SER A 574 1.42 -17.31 32.22
C SER A 574 1.77 -18.80 32.27
N ASP A 575 1.31 -19.56 31.28
CA ASP A 575 1.66 -20.97 31.11
C ASP A 575 3.08 -21.13 30.55
N LEU A 576 3.51 -20.20 29.68
CA LEU A 576 4.86 -20.15 29.13
C LEU A 576 5.38 -18.71 29.07
N VAL A 577 6.64 -18.52 29.46
CA VAL A 577 7.35 -17.24 29.36
C VAL A 577 8.41 -17.35 28.26
N ILE A 578 8.26 -16.54 27.22
CA ILE A 578 9.26 -16.40 26.15
C ILE A 578 10.19 -15.24 26.50
N VAL A 579 11.48 -15.55 26.59
CA VAL A 579 12.56 -14.57 26.74
C VAL A 579 13.46 -14.58 25.50
N VAL A 580 14.16 -13.49 25.23
CA VAL A 580 14.93 -13.36 23.99
C VAL A 580 16.36 -13.88 24.10
N SER A 581 16.89 -14.03 25.32
CA SER A 581 18.28 -14.47 25.55
C SER A 581 18.41 -15.54 26.63
N SER A 582 19.48 -16.35 26.51
CA SER A 582 19.85 -17.32 27.56
C SER A 582 20.28 -16.65 28.87
N ALA A 583 20.79 -15.42 28.80
CA ALA A 583 21.13 -14.63 29.98
C ALA A 583 19.89 -14.24 30.79
N GLU A 584 18.82 -13.78 30.13
CA GLU A 584 17.55 -13.48 30.78
C GLU A 584 16.91 -14.73 31.36
N GLU A 585 16.94 -15.85 30.63
CA GLU A 585 16.48 -17.13 31.16
C GLU A 585 17.24 -17.52 32.43
N ALA A 586 18.56 -17.40 32.45
CA ALA A 586 19.37 -17.72 33.63
C ALA A 586 18.98 -16.85 34.83
N ILE A 587 18.82 -15.54 34.64
CA ILE A 587 18.37 -14.60 35.67
C ILE A 587 16.99 -15.00 36.21
N LEU A 588 16.03 -15.25 35.32
CA LEU A 588 14.67 -15.63 35.73
C LEU A 588 14.63 -16.96 36.50
N ARG A 589 15.40 -17.96 36.06
CA ARG A 589 15.43 -19.28 36.69
C ARG A 589 16.18 -19.28 38.03
N GLN A 590 17.34 -18.62 38.09
CA GLN A 590 18.23 -18.65 39.25
C GLN A 590 17.78 -17.66 40.34
N ASP A 591 17.45 -16.43 39.96
CA ASP A 591 17.20 -15.36 40.93
C ASP A 591 15.72 -15.27 41.33
N TYR A 592 14.80 -15.71 40.47
CA TYR A 592 13.36 -15.54 40.66
C TYR A 592 12.55 -16.85 40.61
N GLY A 593 13.20 -17.99 40.32
CA GLY A 593 12.54 -19.30 40.30
C GLY A 593 11.47 -19.46 39.21
N VAL A 594 11.52 -18.68 38.13
CA VAL A 594 10.61 -18.81 36.99
C VAL A 594 11.10 -19.94 36.10
N LEU A 595 10.46 -21.11 36.16
CA LEU A 595 10.97 -22.35 35.52
C LEU A 595 10.38 -22.63 34.13
N ASN A 596 9.21 -22.05 33.81
CA ASN A 596 8.48 -22.25 32.56
C ASN A 596 8.93 -21.27 31.47
N THR A 597 10.25 -21.20 31.27
CA THR A 597 10.89 -20.32 30.28
C THR A 597 11.20 -21.06 28.98
N LEU A 598 11.20 -20.30 27.89
CA LEU A 598 11.71 -20.70 26.58
C LEU A 598 12.48 -19.54 25.96
N VAL A 599 13.70 -19.80 25.49
CA VAL A 599 14.49 -18.80 24.77
C VAL A 599 14.07 -18.80 23.29
N LEU A 600 13.54 -17.66 22.84
CA LEU A 600 13.27 -17.39 21.44
C LEU A 600 14.13 -16.20 20.99
N PRO A 601 15.24 -16.46 20.27
CA PRO A 601 16.16 -15.40 19.88
C PRO A 601 15.60 -14.57 18.70
N LEU A 602 16.46 -13.78 18.04
CA LEU A 602 16.07 -12.99 16.86
C LEU A 602 15.56 -13.90 15.72
N ILE A 603 14.62 -13.36 14.94
CA ILE A 603 14.05 -14.02 13.75
C ILE A 603 14.55 -13.31 12.49
N MET A 604 15.53 -13.89 11.80
CA MET A 604 16.25 -13.27 10.68
C MET A 604 16.71 -14.32 9.65
N GLU A 605 16.56 -14.01 8.36
CA GLU A 605 17.14 -14.82 7.27
C GLU A 605 18.53 -14.29 6.89
N PRO A 606 19.49 -15.16 6.51
CA PRO A 606 20.75 -14.73 5.93
C PRO A 606 20.50 -14.13 4.53
N LYS A 607 20.99 -12.91 4.33
CA LYS A 607 20.91 -12.12 3.10
C LYS A 607 22.32 -11.71 2.67
N PRO A 608 23.17 -12.65 2.22
CA PRO A 608 24.54 -12.32 1.86
C PRO A 608 24.56 -11.21 0.81
N GLY A 609 25.33 -10.16 1.10
CA GLY A 609 25.54 -9.08 0.14
C GLY A 609 26.33 -9.53 -1.09
N SER A 610 26.28 -8.74 -2.15
CA SER A 610 26.95 -9.03 -3.42
C SER A 610 28.39 -8.50 -3.49
N CYS A 611 28.72 -7.48 -2.69
CA CYS A 611 30.04 -6.85 -2.67
C CYS A 611 31.04 -7.62 -1.80
N GLY A 612 32.26 -7.80 -2.30
CA GLY A 612 33.38 -8.37 -1.55
C GLY A 612 34.06 -7.35 -0.62
N PHE A 613 35.10 -7.79 0.12
CA PHE A 613 35.86 -6.94 1.03
C PHE A 613 36.24 -5.61 0.36
N THR A 614 36.99 -5.63 -0.75
CA THR A 614 37.56 -4.45 -1.43
C THR A 614 36.54 -3.37 -1.82
N GLU A 615 35.30 -3.73 -2.11
CA GLU A 615 34.25 -2.82 -2.59
C GLU A 615 33.51 -2.08 -1.46
N ARG A 616 33.67 -2.55 -0.22
CA ARG A 616 33.00 -2.00 0.97
C ARG A 616 33.79 -0.85 1.58
N SER A 617 33.21 0.06 2.33
CA SER A 617 33.98 1.08 3.07
C SER A 617 33.17 1.65 4.22
N GLY A 618 33.84 2.27 5.19
CA GLY A 618 33.18 2.91 6.33
C GLY A 618 32.66 1.94 7.38
N ILE A 619 32.15 2.53 8.45
CA ILE A 619 31.67 1.88 9.67
C ILE A 619 30.20 2.25 9.85
N ALA A 620 29.32 1.29 10.14
CA ALA A 620 27.91 1.57 10.38
C ALA A 620 27.48 1.28 11.83
N PHE A 621 26.73 2.21 12.41
CA PHE A 621 25.90 1.98 13.59
C PHE A 621 24.43 1.99 13.18
N ILE A 622 23.66 0.99 13.63
CA ILE A 622 22.23 0.86 13.34
C ILE A 622 21.44 0.89 14.64
N GLY A 623 20.42 1.75 14.72
CA GLY A 623 19.45 1.76 15.81
C GLY A 623 18.47 2.94 15.77
N GLY A 624 17.20 2.69 16.11
CA GLY A 624 16.20 3.77 16.25
C GLY A 624 16.48 4.64 17.48
N PHE A 625 16.32 5.95 17.35
CA PHE A 625 16.74 6.91 18.38
C PHE A 625 15.68 7.25 19.43
N GLN A 626 14.51 6.61 19.36
CA GLN A 626 13.57 6.59 20.49
C GLN A 626 14.05 5.71 21.65
N HIS A 627 15.14 4.96 21.46
CA HIS A 627 15.73 4.07 22.45
C HIS A 627 17.01 4.68 23.05
N PRO A 628 17.01 5.18 24.30
CA PRO A 628 18.11 5.96 24.87
C PRO A 628 19.50 5.31 24.83
N PRO A 629 19.66 3.97 25.02
CA PRO A 629 20.95 3.30 24.83
C PRO A 629 21.61 3.51 23.46
N ASN A 630 20.83 3.82 22.40
CA ASN A 630 21.40 4.08 21.08
C ASN A 630 22.03 5.47 20.99
N ILE A 631 21.42 6.46 21.64
CA ILE A 631 21.95 7.83 21.73
C ILE A 631 23.30 7.79 22.45
N ASP A 632 23.32 7.14 23.62
CA ASP A 632 24.52 6.96 24.44
C ASP A 632 25.69 6.32 23.67
N ALA A 633 25.41 5.24 22.95
CA ALA A 633 26.42 4.52 22.18
C ALA A 633 27.01 5.35 21.04
N VAL A 634 26.19 6.17 20.35
CA VAL A 634 26.68 7.04 19.27
C VAL A 634 27.60 8.12 19.83
N HIS A 635 27.23 8.76 20.95
CA HIS A 635 28.10 9.73 21.63
C HIS A 635 29.41 9.09 22.07
N TYR A 636 29.35 7.95 22.78
CA TYR A 636 30.53 7.23 23.24
C TYR A 636 31.46 6.85 22.09
N PHE A 637 30.92 6.38 20.96
CA PHE A 637 31.73 6.06 19.79
C PHE A 637 32.34 7.30 19.15
N ALA A 638 31.54 8.35 18.93
CA ALA A 638 31.97 9.57 18.25
C ALA A 638 33.05 10.32 19.04
N GLU A 639 32.92 10.38 20.36
CA GLU A 639 33.75 11.21 21.23
C GLU A 639 34.99 10.46 21.75
N ASN A 640 34.87 9.15 22.03
CA ASN A 640 35.94 8.40 22.69
C ASN A 640 36.67 7.40 21.78
N ILE A 641 36.01 6.85 20.75
CA ILE A 641 36.57 5.74 19.95
C ILE A 641 36.99 6.20 18.55
N LEU A 642 36.12 6.94 17.84
CA LEU A 642 36.36 7.40 16.49
C LEU A 642 37.65 8.24 16.33
N PRO A 643 38.04 9.13 17.28
CA PRO A 643 39.31 9.85 17.19
C PRO A 643 40.53 8.92 17.14
N LEU A 644 40.51 7.82 17.90
CA LEU A 644 41.59 6.83 17.94
C LEU A 644 41.68 6.04 16.63
N ILE A 645 40.54 5.71 16.02
CA ILE A 645 40.49 5.06 14.70
C ILE A 645 41.03 6.03 13.63
N ARG A 646 40.60 7.29 13.64
CA ARG A 646 41.03 8.32 12.69
C ARG A 646 42.53 8.61 12.73
N ALA A 647 43.18 8.44 13.87
CA ALA A 647 44.63 8.54 13.97
C ALA A 647 45.37 7.47 13.13
N LYS A 648 44.73 6.32 12.86
CA LYS A 648 45.28 5.22 12.05
C LYS A 648 44.68 5.16 10.63
N ILE A 649 43.43 5.57 10.45
CA ILE A 649 42.69 5.58 9.17
C ILE A 649 42.01 6.95 8.98
N PRO A 650 42.71 7.98 8.50
CA PRO A 650 42.21 9.35 8.46
C PRO A 650 40.92 9.57 7.65
N GLU A 651 40.73 8.80 6.58
CA GLU A 651 39.61 8.87 5.65
C GLU A 651 38.35 8.11 6.08
N ILE A 652 38.40 7.45 7.26
CA ILE A 652 37.29 6.65 7.76
C ILE A 652 36.01 7.50 7.92
N ARG A 653 34.88 6.89 7.57
CA ARG A 653 33.54 7.47 7.73
C ARG A 653 32.68 6.57 8.60
N PHE A 654 31.97 7.19 9.53
CA PHE A 654 31.04 6.57 10.45
C PHE A 654 29.60 6.95 10.07
N PHE A 655 28.79 5.96 9.73
CA PHE A 655 27.40 6.10 9.33
C PHE A 655 26.48 5.78 10.50
N VAL A 656 25.67 6.75 10.91
CA VAL A 656 24.69 6.66 11.99
C VAL A 656 23.31 6.49 11.35
N VAL A 657 22.78 5.27 11.40
CA VAL A 657 21.58 4.84 10.66
C VAL A 657 20.43 4.54 11.62
N GLY A 658 19.28 5.20 11.45
CA GLY A 658 18.11 4.99 12.29
C GLY A 658 17.06 6.09 12.24
N SER A 659 15.82 5.72 12.56
CA SER A 659 14.66 6.62 12.65
C SER A 659 14.76 7.62 13.81
N ASP A 660 14.21 8.82 13.59
CA ASP A 660 14.01 9.89 14.57
C ASP A 660 15.27 10.33 15.37
N PRO A 661 16.44 10.58 14.75
CA PRO A 661 17.60 11.06 15.48
C PRO A 661 17.29 12.41 16.16
N PRO A 662 17.56 12.57 17.48
CA PRO A 662 17.38 13.84 18.17
C PRO A 662 18.42 14.87 17.70
N ASP A 663 18.18 16.14 18.00
CA ASP A 663 19.04 17.25 17.54
C ASP A 663 20.49 17.09 18.02
N GLU A 664 20.72 16.52 19.20
CA GLU A 664 22.05 16.20 19.71
C GLU A 664 22.81 15.23 18.80
N ILE A 665 22.16 14.17 18.30
CA ILE A 665 22.76 13.23 17.35
C ILE A 665 22.95 13.88 15.97
N ARG A 666 21.97 14.66 15.50
CA ARG A 666 22.09 15.40 14.24
C ARG A 666 23.25 16.38 14.26
N SER A 667 23.52 16.99 15.41
CA SER A 667 24.59 17.97 15.58
C SER A 667 26.00 17.37 15.46
N LEU A 668 26.15 16.05 15.64
CA LEU A 668 27.42 15.34 15.43
C LEU A 668 27.83 15.26 13.95
N GLN A 669 26.91 15.53 13.01
CA GLN A 669 27.14 15.37 11.58
C GLN A 669 28.30 16.25 11.07
N ASN A 670 29.26 15.62 10.40
CA ASN A 670 30.41 16.26 9.76
C ASN A 670 30.96 15.35 8.63
N ASP A 671 32.12 15.68 8.05
CA ASP A 671 32.70 14.90 6.93
C ASP A 671 33.03 13.44 7.27
N HIS A 672 33.21 13.13 8.57
CA HIS A 672 33.52 11.81 9.09
C HIS A 672 32.33 11.13 9.79
N ILE A 673 31.30 11.87 10.20
CA ILE A 673 30.09 11.33 10.84
C ILE A 673 28.88 11.66 9.98
N ILE A 674 28.29 10.64 9.37
CA ILE A 674 27.16 10.75 8.45
C ILE A 674 25.90 10.25 9.15
N VAL A 675 25.01 11.17 9.53
CA VAL A 675 23.70 10.83 10.10
C VAL A 675 22.70 10.66 8.95
N THR A 676 22.30 9.42 8.65
CA THR A 676 21.44 9.13 7.50
C THR A 676 19.95 9.37 7.80
N GLY A 677 19.58 9.29 9.08
CA GLY A 677 18.17 9.17 9.47
C GLY A 677 17.58 7.81 9.09
N TYR A 678 16.26 7.77 8.89
CA TYR A 678 15.52 6.58 8.50
C TYR A 678 15.90 6.10 7.10
N VAL A 679 16.24 4.82 7.00
CA VAL A 679 16.59 4.14 5.74
C VAL A 679 15.57 3.01 5.53
N PRO A 680 14.72 3.08 4.48
CA PRO A 680 13.67 2.08 4.26
C PRO A 680 14.18 0.67 4.01
N ASP A 681 15.32 0.54 3.32
CA ASP A 681 15.99 -0.74 3.06
C ASP A 681 17.47 -0.65 3.42
N LEU A 682 17.88 -1.45 4.42
CA LEU A 682 19.25 -1.51 4.88
C LEU A 682 20.16 -2.29 3.93
N GLY A 683 19.63 -3.10 3.00
CA GLY A 683 20.42 -3.97 2.13
C GLY A 683 21.49 -3.23 1.32
N PRO A 684 21.11 -2.24 0.49
CA PRO A 684 22.07 -1.46 -0.30
C PRO A 684 23.12 -0.72 0.53
N LEU A 685 22.76 -0.31 1.77
CA LEU A 685 23.68 0.36 2.68
C LEU A 685 24.66 -0.65 3.27
N LEU A 686 24.16 -1.73 3.88
CA LEU A 686 24.97 -2.77 4.52
C LEU A 686 25.89 -3.48 3.54
N ASP A 687 25.46 -3.69 2.29
CA ASP A 687 26.29 -4.29 1.25
C ASP A 687 27.50 -3.42 0.88
N ARG A 688 27.48 -2.12 1.21
CA ARG A 688 28.62 -1.21 1.02
C ARG A 688 29.44 -0.97 2.28
N MET A 689 28.97 -1.36 3.47
CA MET A 689 29.66 -1.06 4.73
C MET A 689 30.74 -2.09 5.04
N ARG A 690 31.94 -1.61 5.42
CA ARG A 690 33.05 -2.52 5.74
C ARG A 690 32.76 -3.29 7.01
N LEU A 691 32.31 -2.63 8.07
CA LEU A 691 31.96 -3.29 9.32
C LEU A 691 30.86 -2.51 10.04
N SER A 692 30.21 -3.17 11.00
CA SER A 692 29.27 -2.53 11.93
C SER A 692 29.87 -2.41 13.32
N VAL A 693 29.37 -1.46 14.12
CA VAL A 693 29.76 -1.30 15.53
C VAL A 693 28.54 -1.25 16.44
N ALA A 694 28.67 -1.86 17.63
CA ALA A 694 27.68 -1.81 18.70
C ALA A 694 28.34 -1.46 20.06
N PRO A 695 28.75 -0.19 20.25
CA PRO A 695 29.47 0.27 21.44
C PRO A 695 28.51 0.63 22.59
N ILE A 696 27.66 -0.33 22.97
CA ILE A 696 26.55 -0.12 23.92
C ILE A 696 27.06 -0.25 25.37
N ARG A 697 26.85 0.77 26.21
CA ARG A 697 27.30 0.76 27.61
C ARG A 697 26.29 0.17 28.58
N TYR A 698 24.99 0.20 28.25
CA TYR A 698 23.91 -0.36 29.06
C TYR A 698 22.73 -0.85 28.21
N GLY A 699 21.93 -1.75 28.76
CA GLY A 699 20.75 -2.32 28.12
C GLY A 699 20.42 -3.72 28.64
N ALA A 700 19.34 -4.34 28.17
CA ALA A 700 18.97 -5.74 28.41
C ALA A 700 18.45 -6.39 27.11
N GLY A 701 18.35 -7.72 27.08
CA GLY A 701 17.92 -8.50 25.90
C GLY A 701 18.91 -8.55 24.74
N ILE A 702 18.54 -9.27 23.67
CA ILE A 702 19.36 -9.39 22.45
C ILE A 702 19.28 -8.11 21.60
N LYS A 703 20.40 -7.71 21.00
CA LYS A 703 20.48 -6.52 20.14
C LYS A 703 20.27 -6.86 18.66
N GLY A 704 19.11 -6.48 18.14
CA GLY A 704 18.76 -6.64 16.72
C GLY A 704 19.81 -6.13 15.75
N LYS A 705 20.48 -5.01 16.05
CA LYS A 705 21.50 -4.39 15.17
C LYS A 705 22.67 -5.33 14.83
N ILE A 706 23.10 -6.17 15.77
CA ILE A 706 24.18 -7.13 15.56
C ILE A 706 23.67 -8.25 14.66
N GLY A 707 22.50 -8.82 14.99
CA GLY A 707 21.85 -9.83 14.15
C GLY A 707 21.63 -9.34 12.71
N THR A 708 21.16 -8.10 12.54
CA THR A 708 20.98 -7.49 11.22
C THR A 708 22.30 -7.40 10.47
N ALA A 709 23.37 -6.86 11.07
CA ALA A 709 24.68 -6.78 10.40
C ALA A 709 25.20 -8.16 9.98
N LEU A 710 25.15 -9.15 10.88
CA LEU A 710 25.57 -10.53 10.59
C LEU A 710 24.72 -11.17 9.49
N SER A 711 23.42 -10.87 9.43
CA SER A 711 22.53 -11.39 8.38
C SER A 711 22.92 -10.93 6.98
N TYR A 712 23.56 -9.76 6.84
CA TYR A 712 24.10 -9.26 5.57
C TYR A 712 25.58 -9.61 5.34
N GLY A 713 26.16 -10.44 6.23
CA GLY A 713 27.58 -10.78 6.20
C GLY A 713 28.48 -9.57 6.46
N VAL A 714 28.03 -8.62 7.28
CA VAL A 714 28.83 -7.48 7.73
C VAL A 714 29.41 -7.78 9.11
N PRO A 715 30.74 -8.01 9.22
CA PRO A 715 31.40 -8.24 10.50
C PRO A 715 31.17 -7.10 11.48
N THR A 716 31.11 -7.42 12.78
CA THR A 716 30.74 -6.44 13.83
C THR A 716 31.79 -6.41 14.94
N VAL A 717 32.04 -5.22 15.48
CA VAL A 717 32.74 -5.02 16.77
C VAL A 717 31.74 -4.50 17.80
N ALA A 718 31.69 -5.11 18.97
CA ALA A 718 30.67 -4.82 19.97
C ALA A 718 31.21 -4.84 21.41
N THR A 719 30.53 -4.18 22.33
CA THR A 719 30.81 -4.34 23.77
C THR A 719 30.30 -5.67 24.30
N ARG A 720 30.83 -6.14 25.42
CA ARG A 720 30.37 -7.38 26.06
C ARG A 720 28.89 -7.30 26.43
N VAL A 721 28.43 -6.14 26.89
CA VAL A 721 27.01 -5.86 27.18
C VAL A 721 26.14 -5.94 25.92
N ALA A 722 26.65 -5.59 24.74
CA ALA A 722 25.89 -5.65 23.50
C ALA A 722 25.67 -7.07 22.98
N VAL A 723 26.59 -7.99 23.24
CA VAL A 723 26.55 -9.40 22.79
C VAL A 723 26.02 -10.37 23.85
N GLU A 724 25.68 -9.86 25.03
CA GLU A 724 25.18 -10.65 26.18
C GLU A 724 24.02 -11.56 25.76
N GLY A 725 24.15 -12.85 26.04
CA GLY A 725 23.10 -13.84 25.78
C GLY A 725 22.78 -14.11 24.31
N MET A 726 23.58 -13.59 23.36
CA MET A 726 23.40 -13.85 21.92
C MET A 726 24.00 -15.18 21.45
N GLY A 727 24.86 -15.83 22.25
CA GLY A 727 25.50 -17.09 21.89
C GLY A 727 26.61 -16.99 20.83
N LEU A 728 27.12 -15.77 20.56
CA LEU A 728 28.26 -15.53 19.66
C LEU A 728 29.58 -15.84 20.37
N LEU A 729 30.55 -16.44 19.66
CA LEU A 729 31.91 -16.64 20.16
C LEU A 729 32.82 -15.49 19.72
N GLU A 730 33.59 -14.95 20.66
CA GLU A 730 34.61 -13.93 20.39
C GLU A 730 35.72 -14.50 19.49
N GLY A 731 36.09 -13.75 18.45
CA GLY A 731 37.12 -14.13 17.47
C GLY A 731 36.62 -15.04 16.35
N GLU A 732 35.41 -15.59 16.49
CA GLU A 732 34.79 -16.50 15.53
C GLU A 732 33.70 -15.80 14.71
N GLU A 733 32.61 -15.36 15.34
CA GLU A 733 31.52 -14.61 14.68
C GLU A 733 31.59 -13.11 14.93
N ILE A 734 32.24 -12.66 16.01
CA ILE A 734 32.25 -11.26 16.45
C ILE A 734 33.56 -10.89 17.14
N LEU A 735 33.92 -9.60 17.13
CA LEU A 735 34.99 -9.07 17.98
C LEU A 735 34.39 -8.28 19.15
N VAL A 736 34.94 -8.48 20.35
CA VAL A 736 34.44 -7.88 21.59
C VAL A 736 35.51 -7.00 22.24
N ALA A 737 35.12 -5.81 22.68
CA ALA A 737 35.96 -4.89 23.45
C ALA A 737 35.10 -3.92 24.28
N ASP A 738 35.52 -3.57 25.48
CA ASP A 738 34.74 -2.71 26.39
C ASP A 738 35.35 -1.32 26.62
N ASP A 739 36.68 -1.19 26.56
CA ASP A 739 37.38 0.09 26.67
C ASP A 739 37.64 0.74 25.30
N PRO A 740 37.70 2.08 25.20
CA PRO A 740 37.82 2.78 23.93
C PRO A 740 39.04 2.40 23.11
N GLU A 741 40.19 2.22 23.76
CA GLU A 741 41.47 1.91 23.13
C GLU A 741 41.43 0.54 22.46
N THR A 742 41.06 -0.50 23.22
CA THR A 742 40.94 -1.86 22.68
C THR A 742 39.82 -1.93 21.62
N PHE A 743 38.72 -1.21 21.79
CA PHE A 743 37.65 -1.15 20.79
C PHE A 743 38.15 -0.58 19.47
N ALA A 744 38.88 0.55 19.51
CA ALA A 744 39.48 1.16 18.34
C ALA A 744 40.49 0.23 17.66
N GLU A 745 41.29 -0.51 18.44
CA GLU A 745 42.24 -1.51 17.91
C GLU A 745 41.53 -2.65 17.18
N ARG A 746 40.47 -3.23 17.75
CA ARG A 746 39.67 -4.28 17.09
C ARG A 746 38.98 -3.78 15.83
N VAL A 747 38.50 -2.54 15.83
CA VAL A 747 37.93 -1.91 14.62
C VAL A 747 38.99 -1.78 13.53
N VAL A 748 40.18 -1.27 13.85
CA VAL A 748 41.27 -1.11 12.87
C VAL A 748 41.77 -2.46 12.36
N GLU A 749 41.90 -3.45 13.24
CA GLU A 749 42.28 -4.82 12.87
C GLU A 749 41.29 -5.40 11.85
N LEU A 750 39.99 -5.35 12.16
CA LEU A 750 38.93 -5.87 11.30
C LEU A 750 38.80 -5.11 9.98
N TYR A 751 39.04 -3.79 10.00
CA TYR A 751 38.96 -2.95 8.82
C TYR A 751 40.11 -3.21 7.83
N THR A 752 41.28 -3.64 8.32
CA THR A 752 42.50 -3.78 7.51
C THR A 752 42.82 -5.22 7.11
N ARG A 753 42.39 -6.23 7.90
CA ARG A 753 42.71 -7.65 7.64
C ARG A 753 41.59 -8.36 6.87
N SER A 754 41.75 -8.49 5.56
CA SER A 754 40.75 -9.12 4.66
C SER A 754 40.42 -10.57 5.01
N GLU A 755 41.41 -11.37 5.45
CA GLU A 755 41.20 -12.78 5.84
C GLU A 755 40.33 -12.92 7.10
N LEU A 756 40.63 -12.11 8.12
CA LEU A 756 39.85 -12.05 9.36
C LEU A 756 38.42 -11.61 9.05
N TRP A 757 38.28 -10.57 8.23
CA TRP A 757 36.98 -10.07 7.78
C TRP A 757 36.15 -11.16 7.07
N ALA A 758 36.75 -11.87 6.10
CA ALA A 758 36.07 -12.91 5.34
C ALA A 758 35.65 -14.08 6.24
N SER A 759 36.50 -14.47 7.21
CA SER A 759 36.18 -15.49 8.20
C SER A 759 34.97 -15.07 9.06
N LEU A 760 35.01 -13.88 9.66
CA LEU A 760 33.93 -13.37 10.52
C LEU A 760 32.61 -13.20 9.73
N SER A 761 32.69 -12.70 8.49
CA SER A 761 31.52 -12.54 7.61
C SER A 761 30.83 -13.87 7.34
N LYS A 762 31.61 -14.90 6.95
CA LYS A 762 31.09 -16.25 6.69
C LYS A 762 30.52 -16.90 7.96
N LYS A 763 31.26 -16.86 9.07
CA LYS A 763 30.82 -17.45 10.35
C LYS A 763 29.58 -16.74 10.90
N GLY A 764 29.49 -15.42 10.74
CA GLY A 764 28.30 -14.62 11.09
C GLY A 764 27.06 -15.02 10.29
N LEU A 765 27.17 -15.17 8.96
CA LEU A 765 26.08 -15.64 8.10
C LEU A 765 25.63 -17.06 8.48
N ASP A 766 26.59 -17.96 8.72
CA ASP A 766 26.31 -19.32 9.15
C ASP A 766 25.63 -19.37 10.52
N PHE A 767 26.03 -18.50 11.45
CA PHE A 767 25.42 -18.36 12.75
C PHE A 767 23.94 -17.93 12.63
N VAL A 768 23.66 -16.89 11.85
CA VAL A 768 22.27 -16.44 11.58
C VAL A 768 21.46 -17.58 10.98
N ARG A 769 22.00 -18.31 10.00
CA ARG A 769 21.33 -19.45 9.37
C ARG A 769 20.98 -20.54 10.37
N ARG A 770 21.89 -20.88 11.28
CA ARG A 770 21.72 -21.97 12.26
C ARG A 770 20.83 -21.61 13.45
N HIS A 771 20.89 -20.35 13.90
CA HIS A 771 20.30 -19.93 15.17
C HIS A 771 19.08 -19.02 15.03
N TYR A 772 19.01 -18.17 13.99
CA TYR A 772 17.99 -17.12 13.85
C TYR A 772 17.04 -17.29 12.64
N SER A 773 17.32 -18.23 11.73
CA SER A 773 16.48 -18.47 10.54
C SER A 773 15.04 -18.83 10.88
N PHE A 774 14.09 -18.52 9.99
CA PHE A 774 12.68 -18.89 10.18
C PHE A 774 12.52 -20.39 10.40
N HIS A 775 13.30 -21.20 9.69
CA HIS A 775 13.31 -22.65 9.88
C HIS A 775 13.65 -23.02 11.33
N ARG A 776 14.74 -22.46 11.88
CA ARG A 776 15.14 -22.74 13.27
C ARG A 776 14.08 -22.27 14.27
N ILE A 777 13.56 -21.05 14.12
CA ILE A 777 12.59 -20.51 15.06
C ILE A 777 11.27 -21.29 14.98
N ARG A 778 10.87 -21.77 13.80
CA ARG A 778 9.70 -22.64 13.66
C ARG A 778 9.83 -23.92 14.49
N GLU A 779 11.00 -24.53 14.54
CA GLU A 779 11.23 -25.72 15.37
C GLU A 779 11.17 -25.39 16.87
N ILE A 780 11.67 -24.24 17.30
CA ILE A 780 11.53 -23.74 18.68
C ILE A 780 10.05 -23.50 19.03
N LEU A 781 9.26 -22.91 18.11
CA LEU A 781 7.83 -22.70 18.31
C LEU A 781 7.04 -24.01 18.39
N LYS A 782 7.39 -25.02 17.59
CA LYS A 782 6.81 -26.36 17.70
C LYS A 782 7.08 -26.97 19.08
N GLU A 783 8.31 -26.84 19.58
CA GLU A 783 8.65 -27.28 20.93
C GLU A 783 7.81 -26.52 21.99
N ALA A 784 7.69 -25.20 21.85
CA ALA A 784 6.88 -24.37 22.73
C ALA A 784 5.42 -24.83 22.78
N PHE A 785 4.82 -25.11 21.63
CA PHE A 785 3.43 -25.55 21.53
C PHE A 785 3.26 -26.97 22.08
N SER A 786 4.22 -27.85 21.83
CA SER A 786 4.24 -29.19 22.43
C SER A 786 4.31 -29.14 23.95
N ARG A 787 5.09 -28.24 24.56
CA ARG A 787 5.14 -28.05 26.03
C ARG A 787 3.82 -27.54 26.61
N LEU A 788 2.99 -26.92 25.77
CA LEU A 788 1.68 -26.38 26.13
C LEU A 788 0.53 -27.33 25.79
N ASP A 789 0.83 -28.56 25.33
CA ASP A 789 -0.14 -29.53 24.82
C ASP A 789 -0.99 -28.98 23.66
N LEU A 790 -0.46 -28.01 22.90
CA LEU A 790 -1.08 -27.48 21.69
C LEU A 790 -0.66 -28.36 20.50
N THR A 791 -1.61 -29.13 19.98
CA THR A 791 -1.34 -30.05 18.85
C THR A 791 -1.21 -29.25 17.56
N ILE A 792 -0.01 -29.25 16.96
CA ILE A 792 0.20 -28.74 15.61
C ILE A 792 0.01 -29.90 14.63
N PRO A 793 -0.99 -29.86 13.74
CA PRO A 793 -1.09 -30.84 12.66
C PRO A 793 0.16 -30.77 11.77
N GLU A 794 0.76 -31.92 11.49
CA GLU A 794 1.76 -32.02 10.41
C GLU A 794 1.14 -31.53 9.11
N PRO A 795 1.82 -30.67 8.33
CA PRO A 795 1.34 -30.32 7.00
C PRO A 795 1.18 -31.63 6.19
N PRO A 796 0.09 -31.80 5.43
CA PRO A 796 -0.11 -33.03 4.66
C PRO A 796 1.11 -33.28 3.76
N ASN A 797 1.69 -34.48 3.84
CA ASN A 797 2.89 -34.90 3.11
C ASN A 797 2.92 -34.30 1.70
N GLY A 798 3.79 -33.30 1.51
CA GLY A 798 3.99 -32.67 0.23
C GLY A 798 4.75 -33.62 -0.68
N GLY A 799 4.05 -34.31 -1.57
CA GLY A 799 4.64 -34.66 -2.87
C GLY A 799 5.21 -33.38 -3.49
N GLN A 800 6.22 -33.48 -4.36
CA GLN A 800 6.66 -32.35 -5.18
C GLN A 800 5.44 -31.74 -5.89
N ARG A 801 4.87 -30.71 -5.28
CA ARG A 801 3.72 -29.96 -5.81
C ARG A 801 4.34 -28.90 -6.69
N PHE A 802 3.94 -28.86 -7.96
CA PHE A 802 4.35 -27.81 -8.89
C PHE A 802 4.08 -26.46 -8.22
N GLY A 803 5.14 -25.73 -7.86
CA GLY A 803 4.99 -24.43 -7.23
C GLY A 803 4.34 -23.51 -8.25
N VAL A 804 3.13 -23.02 -7.98
CA VAL A 804 2.54 -21.92 -8.77
C VAL A 804 3.52 -20.73 -8.80
N THR A 805 4.35 -20.61 -7.77
CA THR A 805 5.48 -19.69 -7.67
C THR A 805 6.56 -19.93 -8.73
N GLU A 806 6.85 -21.17 -9.14
CA GLU A 806 7.84 -21.49 -10.19
C GLU A 806 7.32 -21.11 -11.59
N ILE A 807 6.01 -21.29 -11.83
CA ILE A 807 5.34 -20.91 -13.09
C ILE A 807 5.41 -19.40 -13.33
N LEU A 808 5.22 -18.59 -12.28
CA LEU A 808 5.36 -17.14 -12.35
C LEU A 808 6.83 -16.67 -12.26
N ALA A 809 7.74 -17.49 -11.70
CA ALA A 809 9.16 -17.16 -11.59
C ALA A 809 9.92 -17.35 -12.91
N SER A 810 9.49 -18.27 -13.79
CA SER A 810 10.15 -18.52 -15.08
C SER A 810 9.99 -17.41 -16.11
N LYS A 811 9.09 -16.44 -15.87
CA LYS A 811 8.87 -15.24 -16.71
C LYS A 811 9.23 -13.92 -15.99
N ARG A 812 10.10 -13.96 -14.97
CA ARG A 812 10.49 -12.76 -14.21
C ARG A 812 11.29 -11.76 -15.06
N LEU A 813 10.84 -10.52 -15.06
CA LEU A 813 11.74 -9.36 -15.02
C LEU A 813 12.16 -9.16 -13.56
N ASP A 814 13.47 -9.09 -13.31
CA ASP A 814 14.08 -8.80 -12.01
C ASP A 814 13.74 -7.37 -11.55
N HIS A 815 12.60 -7.13 -10.89
CA HIS A 815 12.36 -5.84 -10.21
C HIS A 815 11.59 -6.00 -8.89
N ASP A 816 12.34 -6.18 -7.81
CA ASP A 816 11.89 -5.99 -6.41
C ASP A 816 12.02 -4.49 -6.00
N MET A 817 11.66 -3.56 -6.90
CA MET A 817 11.73 -2.11 -6.68
C MET A 817 10.32 -1.51 -6.49
N PRO A 818 10.10 -0.55 -5.56
CA PRO A 818 8.82 0.13 -5.40
C PRO A 818 8.39 0.83 -6.70
N ARG A 819 7.09 0.88 -6.99
CA ARG A 819 6.53 1.50 -8.23
C ARG A 819 6.95 2.98 -8.35
N LEU A 820 7.23 3.45 -9.57
CA LEU A 820 7.60 4.85 -9.86
C LEU A 820 6.63 5.86 -9.23
N ASP A 821 5.33 5.58 -9.32
CA ASP A 821 4.24 6.42 -8.81
C ASP A 821 4.33 6.67 -7.31
N GLU A 822 4.63 5.63 -6.54
CA GLU A 822 4.81 5.69 -5.08
C GLU A 822 6.09 6.43 -4.71
N GLN A 823 7.16 6.22 -5.49
CA GLN A 823 8.43 6.88 -5.26
C GLN A 823 8.34 8.39 -5.50
N LEU A 824 7.78 8.80 -6.64
CA LEU A 824 7.73 10.20 -7.07
C LEU A 824 6.45 10.93 -6.64
N GLY A 825 5.48 10.23 -6.04
CA GLY A 825 4.20 10.81 -5.61
C GLY A 825 3.40 11.35 -6.80
N LEU A 826 3.35 10.58 -7.89
CA LEU A 826 2.74 11.00 -9.15
C LEU A 826 1.22 11.16 -9.02
N VAL A 827 0.71 12.24 -9.61
CA VAL A 827 -0.71 12.53 -9.74
C VAL A 827 -1.00 12.79 -11.22
N TYR A 828 -2.12 12.28 -11.69
CA TYR A 828 -2.49 12.25 -13.11
C TYR A 828 -3.81 13.01 -13.30
N PHE A 829 -3.92 13.71 -14.42
CA PHE A 829 -5.10 14.49 -14.79
C PHE A 829 -5.37 14.31 -16.28
N ARG A 830 -6.58 13.85 -16.61
CA ARG A 830 -7.04 13.65 -17.99
C ARG A 830 -7.79 14.85 -18.53
N ASN A 831 -8.19 15.78 -17.66
CA ASN A 831 -8.91 17.00 -17.98
C ASN A 831 -8.78 18.01 -16.82
N GLN A 832 -9.31 19.22 -17.03
CA GLN A 832 -9.31 20.30 -16.05
C GLN A 832 -10.10 19.96 -14.77
N GLU A 833 -11.19 19.22 -14.89
CA GLU A 833 -12.11 18.94 -13.79
C GLU A 833 -11.49 18.03 -12.73
N GLU A 834 -10.73 17.02 -13.15
CA GLU A 834 -9.90 16.19 -12.26
C GLU A 834 -8.88 17.04 -11.50
N TYR A 835 -8.24 17.99 -12.17
CA TYR A 835 -7.30 18.90 -11.53
C TYR A 835 -7.98 19.82 -10.51
N SER A 836 -9.13 20.40 -10.86
CA SER A 836 -9.92 21.24 -9.95
C SER A 836 -10.36 20.47 -8.69
N ARG A 837 -10.86 19.23 -8.85
CA ARG A 837 -11.22 18.37 -7.70
C ARG A 837 -10.02 18.07 -6.81
N TRP A 838 -8.85 17.85 -7.40
CA TRP A 838 -7.61 17.62 -6.66
C TRP A 838 -7.14 18.87 -5.90
N LEU A 839 -7.36 20.08 -6.43
CA LEU A 839 -7.08 21.33 -5.72
C LEU A 839 -8.00 21.52 -4.49
N GLU A 840 -9.26 21.12 -4.59
CA GLU A 840 -10.24 21.28 -3.52
C GLU A 840 -10.05 20.25 -2.39
N ASN A 841 -9.86 18.99 -2.76
CA ASN A 841 -9.93 17.84 -1.85
C ASN A 841 -8.59 17.09 -1.68
N GLY A 842 -7.56 17.42 -2.46
CA GLY A 842 -6.27 16.74 -2.45
C GLY A 842 -5.24 17.33 -1.46
N PRO A 843 -4.06 16.70 -1.34
CA PRO A 843 -2.99 17.14 -0.45
C PRO A 843 -2.30 18.45 -0.89
N CYS A 844 -2.77 19.13 -1.94
CA CYS A 844 -2.14 20.30 -2.54
C CYS A 844 -1.86 21.41 -1.51
N LYS A 845 -2.83 21.74 -0.65
CA LYS A 845 -2.66 22.77 0.41
C LYS A 845 -1.55 22.41 1.40
N ALA A 846 -1.41 21.13 1.74
CA ALA A 846 -0.35 20.67 2.63
C ALA A 846 1.03 20.72 1.94
N ARG A 847 1.09 20.38 0.65
CA ARG A 847 2.31 20.46 -0.20
C ARG A 847 2.77 21.91 -0.36
N GLU A 848 1.87 22.82 -0.69
CA GLU A 848 2.16 24.27 -0.78
C GLU A 848 2.64 24.83 0.56
N LYS A 849 2.00 24.44 1.67
CA LYS A 849 2.44 24.86 3.01
C LYS A 849 3.84 24.34 3.33
N TYR A 850 4.18 23.11 2.91
CA TYR A 850 5.51 22.55 3.05
C TYR A 850 6.54 23.35 2.23
N GLU A 851 6.25 23.59 0.95
CA GLU A 851 7.12 24.34 0.04
C GLU A 851 7.35 25.78 0.51
N ARG A 852 6.28 26.49 0.93
CA ARG A 852 6.38 27.85 1.48
C ARG A 852 7.20 27.88 2.76
N ARG A 853 6.95 26.95 3.69
CA ARG A 853 7.74 26.85 4.92
C ARG A 853 9.21 26.59 4.57
N PHE A 854 9.48 25.69 3.64
CA PHE A 854 10.84 25.36 3.22
C PHE A 854 11.54 26.55 2.57
N ALA A 855 10.88 27.25 1.65
CA ALA A 855 11.38 28.46 1.01
C ALA A 855 11.63 29.60 2.02
N SER A 856 10.74 29.77 3.01
CA SER A 856 10.88 30.78 4.06
C SER A 856 12.12 30.57 4.93
N LEU A 857 12.45 29.32 5.25
CA LEU A 857 13.68 28.96 5.99
C LEU A 857 14.95 29.35 5.22
N LYS A 858 14.85 29.49 3.90
CA LYS A 858 15.93 29.80 2.97
C LYS A 858 15.83 31.21 2.37
N ALA A 859 14.95 32.06 2.89
CA ALA A 859 14.67 33.38 2.32
C ALA A 859 15.88 34.33 2.27
N HIS A 860 16.87 34.13 3.15
CA HIS A 860 18.10 34.92 3.21
C HIS A 860 19.22 34.41 2.27
N GLU A 861 19.05 33.23 1.67
CA GLU A 861 20.03 32.64 0.75
C GLU A 861 19.68 33.02 -0.71
N SER A 862 20.67 33.44 -1.51
CA SER A 862 20.51 33.70 -2.95
C SER A 862 20.60 32.42 -3.80
N THR A 863 21.17 31.36 -3.22
CA THR A 863 21.31 30.02 -3.79
C THR A 863 21.38 29.03 -2.64
N PHE A 864 20.66 27.92 -2.73
CA PHE A 864 20.67 26.86 -1.74
C PHE A 864 20.56 25.49 -2.41
N VAL A 865 20.70 24.43 -1.63
CA VAL A 865 20.54 23.06 -2.12
C VAL A 865 19.46 22.31 -1.35
N VAL A 866 18.72 21.48 -2.06
CA VAL A 866 17.80 20.49 -1.49
C VAL A 866 18.46 19.13 -1.63
N SER A 867 18.68 18.42 -0.54
CA SER A 867 19.27 17.08 -0.61
C SER A 867 18.17 16.05 -0.85
N GLY A 868 18.40 15.09 -1.76
CA GLY A 868 17.48 14.00 -2.01
C GLY A 868 18.06 12.99 -3.00
N GLN A 869 17.25 12.00 -3.38
CA GLN A 869 17.65 10.96 -4.32
C GLN A 869 17.20 11.35 -5.74
N CYS A 870 18.12 11.42 -6.69
CA CYS A 870 17.76 11.66 -8.08
C CYS A 870 17.39 10.33 -8.74
N TYR A 871 16.10 10.14 -9.04
CA TYR A 871 15.60 8.89 -9.62
C TYR A 871 16.32 8.51 -10.93
N PRO A 872 16.44 9.39 -11.94
CA PRO A 872 17.07 9.01 -13.23
C PRO A 872 18.50 8.49 -13.11
N CYS A 873 19.34 9.13 -12.30
CA CYS A 873 20.74 8.71 -12.18
C CYS A 873 20.98 7.73 -11.02
N GLY A 874 19.96 7.44 -10.20
CA GLY A 874 20.04 6.55 -9.04
C GLY A 874 20.95 7.05 -7.91
N ARG A 875 21.46 8.28 -7.97
CA ARG A 875 22.41 8.83 -6.98
C ARG A 875 21.73 9.77 -6.00
N HIS A 876 22.19 9.75 -4.75
CA HIS A 876 21.91 10.84 -3.82
C HIS A 876 22.57 12.12 -4.33
N SER A 877 21.81 13.21 -4.39
CA SER A 877 22.23 14.45 -5.03
C SER A 877 21.83 15.68 -4.22
N LYS A 878 22.65 16.73 -4.31
CA LYS A 878 22.30 18.08 -3.88
C LYS A 878 21.64 18.78 -5.06
N PHE A 879 20.33 18.96 -5.00
CA PHE A 879 19.54 19.67 -6.00
C PHE A 879 19.73 21.17 -5.83
N LEU A 880 20.39 21.81 -6.79
CA LEU A 880 20.65 23.24 -6.77
C LEU A 880 19.36 24.05 -7.01
N VAL A 881 19.12 25.01 -6.13
CA VAL A 881 18.01 25.96 -6.21
C VAL A 881 18.59 27.37 -6.09
N ASP A 882 18.23 28.25 -7.00
CA ASP A 882 18.66 29.64 -6.97
C ASP A 882 17.60 30.58 -7.54
N ARG A 883 17.90 31.89 -7.51
CA ARG A 883 16.97 32.93 -7.98
C ARG A 883 16.88 33.12 -9.48
N ARG A 884 17.65 32.38 -10.26
CA ARG A 884 17.65 32.53 -11.72
C ARG A 884 16.36 31.87 -12.29
N TYR A 885 15.93 32.25 -13.49
CA TYR A 885 14.76 31.70 -14.20
C TYR A 885 13.39 31.86 -13.50
N GLY A 886 13.03 33.10 -13.14
CA GLY A 886 11.60 33.46 -12.95
C GLY A 886 11.00 33.18 -11.58
N ALA A 887 11.77 33.34 -10.51
CA ALA A 887 11.24 33.18 -9.18
C ALA A 887 10.45 34.41 -8.69
N VAL A 888 9.41 34.16 -7.90
CA VAL A 888 8.38 35.15 -7.55
C VAL A 888 8.38 35.45 -6.05
N GLN A 889 7.89 36.63 -5.68
CA GLN A 889 7.70 36.99 -4.28
C GLN A 889 6.22 36.93 -3.94
N GLU A 890 5.84 36.05 -3.02
CA GLU A 890 4.47 35.86 -2.55
C GLU A 890 4.42 36.12 -1.04
N GLU A 891 3.57 37.05 -0.59
CA GLU A 891 3.42 37.39 0.84
C GLU A 891 4.75 37.67 1.57
N GLY A 892 5.72 38.26 0.86
CA GLY A 892 7.05 38.57 1.38
C GLY A 892 8.05 37.40 1.37
N VAL A 893 7.63 36.19 0.98
CA VAL A 893 8.49 35.01 0.83
C VAL A 893 8.88 34.82 -0.64
N TRP A 894 10.16 34.58 -0.88
CA TRP A 894 10.65 34.27 -2.22
C TRP A 894 10.42 32.79 -2.55
N ILE A 895 9.67 32.51 -3.62
CA ILE A 895 9.34 31.16 -4.09
C ILE A 895 10.17 30.86 -5.34
N PRO A 896 11.08 29.85 -5.29
CA PRO A 896 11.83 29.43 -6.47
C PRO A 896 10.91 28.94 -7.59
N ASN A 897 11.35 29.10 -8.83
CA ASN A 897 10.78 28.35 -9.94
C ASN A 897 11.18 26.87 -9.81
N TRP A 898 10.39 26.08 -9.08
CA TRP A 898 10.69 24.68 -8.82
C TRP A 898 10.81 23.85 -10.10
N ARG A 899 10.11 24.23 -11.19
CA ARG A 899 10.14 23.62 -12.53
C ARG A 899 11.53 23.62 -13.13
N GLU A 900 12.15 24.80 -13.17
CA GLU A 900 13.47 25.00 -13.79
C GLU A 900 14.63 24.81 -12.80
N ARG A 901 14.33 24.66 -11.51
CA ARG A 901 15.32 24.47 -10.44
C ARG A 901 15.33 23.04 -9.95
N LEU A 902 15.90 22.84 -8.76
CA LEU A 902 16.23 21.53 -8.23
C LEU A 902 17.13 20.75 -9.22
N VAL A 903 18.16 21.43 -9.70
CA VAL A 903 19.12 20.86 -10.67
C VAL A 903 19.99 19.85 -9.98
N CYS A 904 19.95 18.60 -10.45
CA CYS A 904 20.73 17.53 -9.85
C CYS A 904 22.23 17.78 -10.02
N GLY A 905 22.96 17.96 -8.91
CA GLY A 905 24.41 18.12 -8.93
C GLY A 905 25.19 16.92 -9.48
N SER A 906 24.55 15.75 -9.69
CA SER A 906 25.17 14.58 -10.31
C SER A 906 24.94 14.47 -11.82
N CYS A 907 23.70 14.60 -12.30
CA CYS A 907 23.36 14.40 -13.73
C CYS A 907 23.05 15.70 -14.47
N GLY A 908 23.04 16.84 -13.79
CA GLY A 908 22.78 18.16 -14.40
C GLY A 908 21.32 18.41 -14.81
N LEU A 909 20.44 17.41 -14.70
CA LEU A 909 19.02 17.55 -15.05
C LEU A 909 18.26 18.41 -14.03
N ASN A 910 17.48 19.38 -14.52
CA ASN A 910 16.54 20.14 -13.70
C ASN A 910 15.30 19.32 -13.31
N ASN A 911 14.39 19.88 -12.53
CA ASN A 911 13.28 19.10 -11.97
C ASN A 911 12.35 18.48 -13.04
N ARG A 912 11.95 19.26 -14.07
CA ARG A 912 11.12 18.73 -15.16
C ARG A 912 11.85 17.69 -16.01
N GLN A 913 13.13 17.93 -16.34
CA GLN A 913 13.95 16.99 -17.11
C GLN A 913 14.12 15.67 -16.37
N ARG A 914 14.23 15.72 -15.03
CA ARG A 914 14.28 14.50 -14.20
C ARG A 914 12.98 13.71 -14.26
N LEU A 915 11.83 14.37 -14.27
CA LEU A 915 10.54 13.70 -14.39
C LEU A 915 10.38 13.07 -15.78
N VAL A 916 10.68 13.82 -16.85
CA VAL A 916 10.68 13.28 -18.24
C VAL A 916 11.62 12.08 -18.35
N ALA A 917 12.82 12.17 -17.81
CA ALA A 917 13.76 11.05 -17.78
C ALA A 917 13.17 9.85 -17.02
N ALA A 918 12.64 10.04 -15.81
CA ALA A 918 12.10 8.98 -15.00
C ALA A 918 10.97 8.20 -15.70
N LEU A 919 10.01 8.92 -16.29
CA LEU A 919 8.88 8.34 -17.04
C LEU A 919 9.34 7.55 -18.27
N THR A 920 10.30 8.12 -19.00
CA THR A 920 10.83 7.47 -20.20
C THR A 920 11.65 6.23 -19.85
N MET A 921 12.44 6.28 -18.77
CA MET A 921 13.23 5.14 -18.31
C MET A 921 12.34 3.99 -17.82
N ASP A 922 11.28 4.32 -17.08
CA ASP A 922 10.30 3.36 -16.59
C ASP A 922 9.60 2.66 -17.75
N TRP A 923 9.12 3.44 -18.73
CA TRP A 923 8.54 2.88 -19.94
C TRP A 923 9.54 2.00 -20.70
N LEU A 924 10.74 2.51 -21.00
CA LEU A 924 11.77 1.75 -21.73
C LEU A 924 12.09 0.42 -21.01
N SER A 925 12.12 0.40 -19.68
CA SER A 925 12.38 -0.84 -18.93
C SER A 925 11.37 -1.95 -19.20
N ALA A 926 10.14 -1.60 -19.61
CA ALA A 926 9.08 -2.55 -19.92
C ALA A 926 9.06 -3.04 -21.38
N VAL A 927 9.78 -2.36 -22.29
CA VAL A 927 9.63 -2.56 -23.76
C VAL A 927 10.97 -2.58 -24.53
N ILE A 928 12.11 -2.61 -23.86
CA ILE A 928 13.44 -2.59 -24.51
C ILE A 928 13.67 -3.83 -25.40
N GLY A 929 14.12 -3.56 -26.63
CA GLY A 929 14.83 -4.48 -27.52
C GLY A 929 16.12 -3.85 -28.08
N SER A 930 16.95 -4.62 -28.80
CA SER A 930 18.21 -4.11 -29.37
C SER A 930 18.04 -3.05 -30.48
N ASP A 931 16.81 -2.89 -30.99
CA ASP A 931 16.46 -1.97 -32.07
C ASP A 931 15.58 -0.78 -31.60
N SER A 932 15.46 -0.55 -30.29
CA SER A 932 14.68 0.56 -29.73
C SER A 932 15.28 1.92 -30.11
N CYS A 933 14.43 2.89 -30.43
CA CYS A 933 14.79 4.22 -30.91
C CYS A 933 14.05 5.31 -30.11
N VAL A 934 14.82 6.25 -29.55
CA VAL A 934 14.31 7.42 -28.83
C VAL A 934 14.69 8.67 -29.62
N TYR A 935 13.70 9.47 -30.02
CA TYR A 935 13.90 10.76 -30.65
C TYR A 935 13.65 11.89 -29.66
N MET A 936 14.55 12.87 -29.63
CA MET A 936 14.47 14.04 -28.77
C MET A 936 14.52 15.30 -29.64
N MET A 937 13.55 16.19 -29.47
CA MET A 937 13.54 17.51 -30.14
C MET A 937 14.54 18.50 -29.51
N GLU A 938 15.62 17.97 -28.96
CA GLU A 938 16.73 18.70 -28.37
C GLU A 938 18.00 17.83 -28.49
N GLN A 939 19.08 18.41 -29.01
CA GLN A 939 20.38 17.73 -29.14
C GLN A 939 21.46 18.37 -28.26
N VAL A 940 21.31 19.65 -27.90
CA VAL A 940 22.36 20.40 -27.18
C VAL A 940 22.11 20.52 -25.68
N THR A 941 21.23 19.69 -25.10
CA THR A 941 20.85 19.76 -23.68
C THR A 941 21.45 18.65 -22.81
N PRO A 942 21.51 18.86 -21.48
CA PRO A 942 21.91 17.83 -20.53
C PRO A 942 21.04 16.56 -20.60
N LEU A 943 19.75 16.69 -20.95
CA LEU A 943 18.85 15.54 -21.06
C LEU A 943 19.27 14.62 -22.22
N TYR A 944 19.58 15.18 -23.38
CA TYR A 944 20.06 14.40 -24.52
C TYR A 944 21.39 13.69 -24.22
N ALA A 945 22.34 14.41 -23.61
CA ALA A 945 23.61 13.83 -23.18
C ALA A 945 23.40 12.67 -22.19
N PHE A 946 22.49 12.85 -21.23
CA PHE A 946 22.14 11.83 -20.25
C PHE A 946 21.58 10.55 -20.90
N PHE A 947 20.63 10.66 -21.83
CA PHE A 947 20.05 9.49 -22.50
C PHE A 947 21.08 8.73 -23.33
N ARG A 948 21.95 9.45 -24.06
CA ARG A 948 23.03 8.84 -24.84
C ARG A 948 24.02 8.07 -24.00
N GLU A 949 24.37 8.57 -22.81
CA GLU A 949 25.30 7.90 -21.90
C GLU A 949 24.64 6.71 -21.19
N ARG A 950 23.38 6.86 -20.78
CA ARG A 950 22.70 5.88 -19.92
C ARG A 950 22.23 4.63 -20.66
N PHE A 951 21.91 4.75 -21.96
CA PHE A 951 21.31 3.68 -22.77
C PHE A 951 22.15 3.39 -24.03
N PRO A 952 23.35 2.81 -23.90
CA PRO A 952 24.24 2.56 -25.05
C PRO A 952 23.67 1.56 -26.07
N GLY A 953 22.67 0.75 -25.69
CA GLY A 953 21.98 -0.20 -26.56
C GLY A 953 20.69 0.35 -27.21
N VAL A 954 20.31 1.60 -26.95
CA VAL A 954 19.14 2.26 -27.54
C VAL A 954 19.62 3.32 -28.52
N ARG A 955 19.00 3.39 -29.70
CA ARG A 955 19.32 4.42 -30.69
C ARG A 955 18.70 5.75 -30.26
N VAL A 956 19.49 6.61 -29.61
CA VAL A 956 19.07 7.96 -29.20
C VAL A 956 19.43 8.96 -30.31
N ILE A 957 18.42 9.65 -30.86
CA ILE A 957 18.55 10.66 -31.92
C ILE A 957 18.05 11.99 -31.37
N GLY A 958 18.85 13.05 -31.51
CA GLY A 958 18.48 14.41 -31.11
C GLY A 958 18.52 15.34 -32.32
N SER A 959 17.80 16.46 -32.26
CA SER A 959 17.85 17.50 -33.29
C SER A 959 17.58 18.90 -32.73
N GLU A 960 17.80 19.92 -33.57
CA GLU A 960 17.48 21.32 -33.32
C GLU A 960 16.86 21.98 -34.57
N PHE A 961 16.08 23.04 -34.39
CA PHE A 961 15.64 23.87 -35.52
C PHE A 961 16.69 24.96 -35.79
N LEU A 962 17.46 24.80 -36.86
CA LEU A 962 18.61 25.68 -37.18
C LEU A 962 18.25 26.77 -38.19
N ASN A 963 17.55 26.40 -39.28
CA ASN A 963 17.21 27.34 -40.35
C ASN A 963 16.04 26.82 -41.19
N PRO A 964 14.98 27.61 -41.45
CA PRO A 964 13.83 27.18 -42.24
C PRO A 964 14.13 26.76 -43.70
N SER A 965 15.29 27.15 -44.24
CA SER A 965 15.73 26.78 -45.59
C SER A 965 16.52 25.46 -45.66
N LEU A 966 16.88 24.87 -44.51
CA LEU A 966 17.57 23.58 -44.47
C LEU A 966 16.55 22.43 -44.56
N PRO A 967 16.87 21.35 -45.29
CA PRO A 967 16.02 20.15 -45.27
C PRO A 967 16.19 19.39 -43.94
N GLY A 968 15.10 18.81 -43.44
CA GLY A 968 15.11 17.93 -42.27
C GLY A 968 16.10 16.76 -42.43
N GLY A 969 16.75 16.39 -41.33
CA GLY A 969 17.78 15.36 -41.27
C GLY A 969 19.18 15.82 -41.68
N ARG A 970 19.35 17.05 -42.17
CA ARG A 970 20.67 17.63 -42.47
C ARG A 970 21.47 17.84 -41.20
N ILE A 971 22.73 17.43 -41.18
CA ILE A 971 23.65 17.71 -40.07
C ILE A 971 24.48 18.96 -40.40
N VAL A 972 24.47 19.94 -39.50
CA VAL A 972 25.29 21.16 -39.55
C VAL A 972 26.05 21.25 -38.24
N ASP A 973 27.39 21.29 -38.32
CA ASP A 973 28.29 21.33 -37.15
C ASP A 973 28.00 20.25 -36.09
N GLY A 974 27.63 19.06 -36.55
CA GLY A 974 27.31 17.92 -35.69
C GLY A 974 25.91 17.94 -35.09
N ILE A 975 25.11 18.98 -35.36
CA ILE A 975 23.72 19.10 -34.93
C ILE A 975 22.80 18.72 -36.08
N ARG A 976 21.89 17.78 -35.86
CA ARG A 976 20.84 17.40 -36.81
C ARG A 976 19.77 18.48 -36.84
N HIS A 977 19.45 18.96 -38.03
CA HIS A 977 18.33 19.86 -38.25
C HIS A 977 17.03 19.08 -38.42
N GLU A 978 15.96 19.45 -37.73
CA GLU A 978 14.60 19.00 -38.01
C GLU A 978 13.62 20.18 -37.94
N ASP A 979 12.60 20.14 -38.79
CA ASP A 979 11.39 20.96 -38.69
C ASP A 979 10.33 20.09 -37.97
N ALA A 980 9.92 20.47 -36.76
CA ALA A 980 9.00 19.67 -35.96
C ALA A 980 7.61 19.52 -36.62
N GLU A 981 7.23 20.45 -37.50
CA GLU A 981 5.99 20.37 -38.28
C GLU A 981 6.10 19.39 -39.46
N ARG A 982 7.32 18.97 -39.83
CA ARG A 982 7.63 18.05 -40.94
C ARG A 982 8.92 17.29 -40.65
N LEU A 983 8.82 16.26 -39.82
CA LEU A 983 9.96 15.46 -39.39
C LEU A 983 10.48 14.60 -40.54
N SER A 984 11.80 14.55 -40.74
CA SER A 984 12.41 13.73 -41.82
C SER A 984 12.42 12.22 -41.54
N PHE A 985 11.87 11.78 -40.41
CA PHE A 985 11.74 10.38 -40.05
C PHE A 985 10.68 9.66 -40.89
N LEU A 986 10.91 8.37 -41.12
CA LEU A 986 9.91 7.50 -41.73
C LEU A 986 8.74 7.28 -40.76
N ASP A 987 7.58 6.94 -41.31
CA ASP A 987 6.42 6.53 -40.52
C ASP A 987 6.80 5.34 -39.61
N SER A 988 6.30 5.33 -38.38
CA SER A 988 6.52 4.23 -37.43
C SER A 988 7.99 3.81 -37.25
N SER A 989 8.88 4.79 -37.13
CA SER A 989 10.33 4.56 -37.03
C SER A 989 10.94 4.83 -35.65
N VAL A 990 10.15 5.38 -34.72
CA VAL A 990 10.60 5.77 -33.38
C VAL A 990 9.71 5.16 -32.30
N ASP A 991 10.26 4.70 -31.18
CA ASP A 991 9.48 4.14 -30.06
C ASP A 991 9.05 5.20 -29.06
N VAL A 992 9.92 6.20 -28.80
CA VAL A 992 9.62 7.32 -27.89
C VAL A 992 10.03 8.65 -28.50
N ILE A 993 9.14 9.65 -28.42
CA ILE A 993 9.45 11.05 -28.74
C ILE A 993 9.44 11.88 -27.47
N LEU A 994 10.51 12.63 -27.24
CA LEU A 994 10.63 13.61 -26.17
C LEU A 994 10.62 15.03 -26.75
N SER A 995 9.69 15.86 -26.29
CA SER A 995 9.57 17.27 -26.70
C SER A 995 9.52 18.19 -25.49
N ASN A 996 10.52 19.05 -25.32
CA ASN A 996 10.66 19.89 -24.13
C ASN A 996 10.59 21.37 -24.49
N ASP A 997 9.43 21.99 -24.28
CA ASP A 997 9.20 23.43 -24.52
C ASP A 997 9.47 23.83 -25.99
N VAL A 998 8.96 23.01 -26.93
CA VAL A 998 9.07 23.23 -28.38
C VAL A 998 7.74 23.68 -29.00
N LEU A 999 6.62 23.12 -28.54
CA LEU A 999 5.31 23.29 -29.18
C LEU A 999 4.79 24.73 -29.12
N GLU A 1000 5.25 25.55 -28.16
CA GLU A 1000 4.88 26.95 -28.10
C GLU A 1000 5.56 27.81 -29.16
N HIS A 1001 6.64 27.30 -29.76
CA HIS A 1001 7.50 28.01 -30.71
C HIS A 1001 7.24 27.65 -32.17
N VAL A 1002 6.31 26.73 -32.42
CA VAL A 1002 5.92 26.31 -33.77
C VAL A 1002 4.68 27.04 -34.25
N ASN A 1003 4.58 27.23 -35.55
CA ASN A 1003 3.42 27.89 -36.13
C ASN A 1003 2.17 27.00 -36.03
N GLU A 1004 2.26 25.70 -36.29
CA GLU A 1004 1.11 24.78 -36.22
C GLU A 1004 1.36 23.64 -35.21
N PRO A 1005 1.08 23.83 -33.90
CA PRO A 1005 1.29 22.79 -32.88
C PRO A 1005 0.55 21.48 -33.17
N MET A 1006 -0.65 21.56 -33.76
CA MET A 1006 -1.41 20.38 -34.18
C MET A 1006 -0.69 19.58 -35.26
N ALA A 1007 0.02 20.25 -36.18
CA ALA A 1007 0.82 19.58 -37.19
C ALA A 1007 2.00 18.84 -36.56
N VAL A 1008 2.63 19.42 -35.53
CA VAL A 1008 3.69 18.75 -34.77
C VAL A 1008 3.16 17.50 -34.05
N LEU A 1009 2.01 17.60 -33.39
CA LEU A 1009 1.39 16.44 -32.72
C LEU A 1009 1.05 15.34 -33.74
N ALA A 1010 0.52 15.70 -34.91
CA ALA A 1010 0.25 14.75 -35.99
C ALA A 1010 1.53 14.11 -36.55
N GLU A 1011 2.61 14.88 -36.72
CA GLU A 1011 3.91 14.34 -37.11
C GLU A 1011 4.50 13.41 -36.06
N CYS A 1012 4.35 13.73 -34.77
CA CYS A 1012 4.75 12.83 -33.70
C CYS A 1012 3.99 11.51 -33.77
N ALA A 1013 2.67 11.55 -33.99
CA ALA A 1013 1.85 10.36 -34.18
C ALA A 1013 2.27 9.55 -35.43
N ARG A 1014 2.60 10.21 -36.54
CA ARG A 1014 3.08 9.54 -37.77
C ARG A 1014 4.41 8.80 -37.54
N VAL A 1015 5.36 9.45 -36.88
CA VAL A 1015 6.73 8.93 -36.71
C VAL A 1015 6.81 7.87 -35.61
N LEU A 1016 5.95 7.95 -34.59
CA LEU A 1016 5.89 6.94 -33.55
C LEU A 1016 5.43 5.59 -34.10
N ARG A 1017 6.10 4.53 -33.63
CA ARG A 1017 5.62 3.16 -33.81
C ARG A 1017 4.30 3.01 -33.09
N PRO A 1018 3.44 2.10 -33.57
CA PRO A 1018 2.23 1.77 -32.84
C PRO A 1018 2.57 1.27 -31.42
N GLY A 1019 1.92 1.85 -30.41
CA GLY A 1019 2.27 1.62 -28.99
C GLY A 1019 3.42 2.48 -28.47
N GLY A 1020 4.00 3.33 -29.30
CA GLY A 1020 5.03 4.28 -28.92
C GLY A 1020 4.50 5.43 -28.05
N MET A 1021 5.41 6.08 -27.34
CA MET A 1021 5.10 7.09 -26.34
C MET A 1021 5.59 8.49 -26.75
N LEU A 1022 4.73 9.48 -26.63
CA LEU A 1022 5.09 10.90 -26.63
C LEU A 1022 5.14 11.40 -25.18
N VAL A 1023 6.29 11.93 -24.75
CA VAL A 1023 6.41 12.65 -23.48
C VAL A 1023 6.81 14.08 -23.80
N LEU A 1024 6.05 15.05 -23.30
CA LEU A 1024 6.36 16.45 -23.55
C LEU A 1024 6.17 17.38 -22.37
N THR A 1025 6.88 18.50 -22.41
CA THR A 1025 6.62 19.67 -21.55
C THR A 1025 6.29 20.87 -22.42
N ILE A 1026 5.39 21.69 -21.93
CA ILE A 1026 5.02 22.98 -22.51
C ILE A 1026 4.79 23.99 -21.38
N PRO A 1027 4.98 25.29 -21.64
CA PRO A 1027 4.40 26.34 -20.81
C PRO A 1027 2.88 26.18 -20.77
N PHE A 1028 2.33 25.93 -19.58
CA PHE A 1028 0.95 25.52 -19.41
C PHE A 1028 0.20 26.43 -18.44
N HIS A 1029 -0.96 26.92 -18.85
CA HIS A 1029 -1.82 27.77 -18.02
C HIS A 1029 -2.93 26.94 -17.40
N GLU A 1030 -2.66 26.35 -16.23
CA GLU A 1030 -3.57 25.45 -15.50
C GLU A 1030 -4.97 26.00 -15.20
N ALA A 1031 -5.15 27.33 -15.24
CA ALA A 1031 -6.45 27.99 -15.04
C ALA A 1031 -7.28 28.12 -16.33
N ARG A 1032 -6.71 27.84 -17.51
CA ARG A 1032 -7.38 28.02 -18.81
C ARG A 1032 -7.84 26.68 -19.36
N ALA A 1033 -9.12 26.59 -19.71
CA ALA A 1033 -9.66 25.44 -20.43
C ALA A 1033 -9.09 25.36 -21.85
N THR A 1034 -8.97 26.49 -22.55
CA THR A 1034 -8.60 26.54 -23.97
C THR A 1034 -7.28 27.28 -24.21
N SER A 1035 -6.55 26.81 -25.21
CA SER A 1035 -5.29 27.38 -25.70
C SER A 1035 -5.53 28.67 -26.49
N VAL A 1036 -4.57 29.59 -26.47
CA VAL A 1036 -4.69 30.92 -27.10
C VAL A 1036 -3.54 31.13 -28.09
N ARG A 1037 -3.90 31.50 -29.32
CA ARG A 1037 -2.93 31.86 -30.36
C ARG A 1037 -2.43 33.29 -30.19
N ARG A 1038 -1.10 33.44 -30.10
CA ARG A 1038 -0.39 34.72 -29.96
C ARG A 1038 0.13 35.25 -31.29
N ALA A 1039 0.57 34.36 -32.17
CA ALA A 1039 1.06 34.70 -33.50
C ALA A 1039 0.68 33.62 -34.51
N SER A 1040 0.78 33.93 -35.80
CA SER A 1040 0.67 32.96 -36.90
C SER A 1040 1.52 33.42 -38.07
N VAL A 1041 2.06 32.48 -38.84
CA VAL A 1041 2.74 32.77 -40.11
C VAL A 1041 1.70 32.73 -41.23
N LEU A 1042 1.57 33.83 -41.98
CA LEU A 1042 0.67 33.93 -43.12
C LEU A 1042 1.46 34.44 -44.32
N ASN A 1043 1.54 33.66 -45.40
CA ASN A 1043 2.36 33.96 -46.59
C ASN A 1043 3.85 34.21 -46.30
N GLY A 1044 4.41 33.59 -45.26
CA GLY A 1044 5.82 33.76 -44.86
C GLY A 1044 6.07 34.98 -43.97
N GLU A 1045 5.05 35.77 -43.64
CA GLU A 1045 5.14 36.89 -42.70
C GLU A 1045 4.50 36.54 -41.35
N ILE A 1046 5.12 36.99 -40.25
CA ILE A 1046 4.61 36.79 -38.90
C ILE A 1046 3.53 37.82 -38.61
N LYS A 1047 2.31 37.35 -38.34
CA LYS A 1047 1.19 38.14 -37.85
C LYS A 1047 1.03 37.92 -36.34
N HIS A 1048 1.13 39.00 -35.56
CA HIS A 1048 0.87 38.98 -34.13
C HIS A 1048 -0.62 39.21 -33.84
N HIS A 1049 -1.25 38.30 -33.09
CA HIS A 1049 -2.63 38.43 -32.58
C HIS A 1049 -2.65 39.01 -31.17
N LEU A 1050 -1.56 38.84 -30.42
CA LEU A 1050 -1.31 39.37 -29.08
C LEU A 1050 0.12 39.95 -29.01
N GLU A 1051 0.40 40.74 -27.98
CA GLU A 1051 1.73 41.32 -27.73
C GLU A 1051 2.84 40.27 -27.80
N PRO A 1052 3.88 40.41 -28.64
CA PRO A 1052 4.87 39.36 -28.85
C PRO A 1052 5.60 38.97 -27.56
N GLN A 1053 5.83 37.69 -27.40
CA GLN A 1053 6.57 37.11 -26.27
C GLN A 1053 7.66 36.20 -26.82
N TRP A 1054 8.87 36.29 -26.24
CA TRP A 1054 10.03 35.48 -26.64
C TRP A 1054 10.58 34.70 -25.45
N HIS A 1055 10.87 33.42 -25.63
CA HIS A 1055 11.62 32.61 -24.67
C HIS A 1055 13.09 32.54 -25.03
N SER A 1056 13.95 32.22 -24.06
CA SER A 1056 15.39 32.04 -24.28
C SER A 1056 15.67 30.86 -25.22
N ASN A 1057 16.60 31.02 -26.15
CA ASN A 1057 17.04 29.97 -27.06
C ASN A 1057 18.56 29.70 -26.88
N PRO A 1058 18.99 28.43 -26.76
CA PRO A 1058 20.40 28.09 -26.55
C PRO A 1058 21.30 28.31 -27.77
N ILE A 1059 20.72 28.49 -28.96
CA ILE A 1059 21.41 28.58 -30.27
C ILE A 1059 21.25 29.98 -30.88
N SER A 1060 20.16 30.70 -30.56
CA SER A 1060 19.89 32.06 -31.06
C SER A 1060 19.78 33.06 -29.91
N PRO A 1061 20.57 34.16 -29.92
CA PRO A 1061 20.50 35.20 -28.90
C PRO A 1061 19.22 36.04 -28.98
N GLU A 1062 18.50 36.03 -30.10
CA GLU A 1062 17.22 36.71 -30.30
C GLU A 1062 16.04 36.02 -29.58
N GLY A 1063 16.22 34.77 -29.14
CA GLY A 1063 15.18 33.98 -28.51
C GLY A 1063 14.17 33.40 -29.50
N SER A 1064 13.23 32.61 -28.99
CA SER A 1064 12.19 31.96 -29.78
C SER A 1064 10.82 32.60 -29.53
N LEU A 1065 10.16 33.04 -30.61
CA LEU A 1065 8.83 33.66 -30.55
C LEU A 1065 7.80 32.63 -30.07
N VAL A 1066 6.90 33.04 -29.17
CA VAL A 1066 5.78 32.24 -28.69
C VAL A 1066 4.57 32.43 -29.62
N PHE A 1067 4.11 31.34 -30.22
CA PHE A 1067 2.94 31.27 -31.09
C PHE A 1067 1.67 30.88 -30.34
N THR A 1068 1.77 30.07 -29.28
CA THR A 1068 0.60 29.53 -28.57
C THR A 1068 0.84 29.52 -27.05
N ASP A 1069 -0.13 30.02 -26.28
CA ASP A 1069 -0.24 29.80 -24.84
C ASP A 1069 -1.18 28.60 -24.60
N PHE A 1070 -0.71 27.51 -23.98
CA PHE A 1070 -1.49 26.28 -23.87
C PHE A 1070 -2.42 26.24 -22.64
N GLY A 1071 -3.63 25.73 -22.85
CA GLY A 1071 -4.62 25.35 -21.83
C GLY A 1071 -4.95 23.85 -21.89
N TRP A 1072 -5.94 23.41 -21.10
CA TRP A 1072 -6.29 21.98 -20.94
C TRP A 1072 -6.73 21.26 -22.22
N ASP A 1073 -7.25 21.99 -23.21
CA ASP A 1073 -7.62 21.47 -24.54
C ASP A 1073 -6.45 20.83 -25.30
N VAL A 1074 -5.20 21.07 -24.90
CA VAL A 1074 -4.03 20.38 -25.48
C VAL A 1074 -4.11 18.85 -25.34
N LEU A 1075 -4.77 18.33 -24.29
CA LEU A 1075 -5.01 16.89 -24.13
C LEU A 1075 -5.99 16.35 -25.19
N GLU A 1076 -6.99 17.15 -25.53
CA GLU A 1076 -7.95 16.82 -26.59
C GLU A 1076 -7.30 16.92 -27.97
N TRP A 1077 -6.39 17.89 -28.16
CA TRP A 1077 -5.59 18.03 -29.38
C TRP A 1077 -4.76 16.78 -29.64
N MET A 1078 -4.07 16.26 -28.62
CA MET A 1078 -3.34 14.99 -28.72
C MET A 1078 -4.28 13.84 -29.12
N ARG A 1079 -5.43 13.71 -28.45
CA ARG A 1079 -6.39 12.66 -28.80
C ARG A 1079 -6.91 12.80 -30.24
N GLY A 1080 -7.21 14.03 -30.66
CA GLY A 1080 -7.74 14.35 -31.98
C GLY A 1080 -6.80 14.01 -33.14
N VAL A 1081 -5.49 13.93 -32.92
CA VAL A 1081 -4.51 13.55 -33.96
C VAL A 1081 -4.11 12.07 -33.94
N GLY A 1082 -4.72 11.25 -33.07
CA GLY A 1082 -4.57 9.79 -33.10
C GLY A 1082 -3.91 9.15 -31.87
N PHE A 1083 -3.65 9.90 -30.79
CA PHE A 1083 -3.23 9.31 -29.52
C PHE A 1083 -4.45 8.77 -28.74
N ASP A 1084 -4.48 7.49 -28.40
CA ASP A 1084 -5.62 6.89 -27.65
C ASP A 1084 -5.67 7.32 -26.19
N PHE A 1085 -4.51 7.69 -25.66
CA PHE A 1085 -4.34 8.08 -24.28
C PHE A 1085 -3.54 9.37 -24.24
N ALA A 1086 -4.02 10.35 -23.48
CA ALA A 1086 -3.32 11.61 -23.22
C ALA A 1086 -3.68 12.11 -21.82
N GLU A 1087 -2.66 12.43 -21.03
CA GLU A 1087 -2.80 12.93 -19.67
C GLU A 1087 -1.71 13.94 -19.30
N ALA A 1088 -1.99 14.75 -18.29
CA ALA A 1088 -1.05 15.63 -17.63
C ALA A 1088 -0.65 15.03 -16.27
N MET A 1089 0.61 15.15 -15.89
CA MET A 1089 1.16 14.54 -14.68
C MET A 1089 1.92 15.56 -13.83
N LEU A 1090 1.85 15.37 -12.51
CA LEU A 1090 2.63 16.11 -11.53
C LEU A 1090 3.35 15.13 -10.60
N ALA A 1091 4.65 15.35 -10.37
CA ALA A 1091 5.40 14.66 -9.33
C ALA A 1091 5.53 15.55 -8.09
N TRP A 1092 5.36 14.96 -6.91
CA TRP A 1092 5.69 15.63 -5.66
C TRP A 1092 6.29 14.66 -4.67
N SER A 1093 7.57 14.83 -4.38
CA SER A 1093 8.30 13.98 -3.44
C SER A 1093 9.48 14.73 -2.83
N PRO A 1094 9.45 15.03 -1.52
CA PRO A 1094 10.60 15.60 -0.81
C PRO A 1094 11.82 14.69 -0.86
N ARG A 1095 11.61 13.38 -0.83
CA ARG A 1095 12.69 12.38 -0.91
C ARG A 1095 13.43 12.44 -2.24
N TYR A 1096 12.70 12.56 -3.35
CA TYR A 1096 13.29 12.60 -4.70
C TYR A 1096 13.50 14.03 -5.23
N GLY A 1097 13.25 15.04 -4.39
CA GLY A 1097 13.43 16.44 -4.73
C GLY A 1097 12.55 16.90 -5.89
N HIS A 1098 11.28 16.47 -5.93
CA HIS A 1098 10.27 16.97 -6.85
C HIS A 1098 9.31 17.89 -6.07
N PHE A 1099 9.35 19.20 -6.35
CA PHE A 1099 8.47 20.22 -5.79
C PHE A 1099 7.82 21.06 -6.88
N GLY A 1100 6.76 21.77 -6.52
CA GLY A 1100 6.12 22.75 -7.38
C GLY A 1100 4.80 22.25 -7.95
N ARG A 1101 3.80 23.12 -7.88
CA ARG A 1101 2.45 22.88 -8.39
C ARG A 1101 2.35 22.98 -9.92
N SER A 1102 3.24 23.75 -10.56
CA SER A 1102 3.24 24.03 -12.00
C SER A 1102 4.16 23.10 -12.82
N GLN A 1103 4.43 21.88 -12.33
CA GLN A 1103 5.37 20.94 -12.95
C GLN A 1103 4.74 19.94 -13.92
N PHE A 1104 3.88 20.43 -14.81
CA PHE A 1104 3.17 19.51 -15.70
C PHE A 1104 4.11 18.88 -16.73
N VAL A 1105 4.06 17.55 -16.79
CA VAL A 1105 4.58 16.74 -17.88
C VAL A 1105 3.40 16.02 -18.52
N PHE A 1106 3.33 16.07 -19.84
CA PHE A 1106 2.26 15.45 -20.60
C PHE A 1106 2.76 14.14 -21.18
N ARG A 1107 1.91 13.13 -21.14
CA ARG A 1107 2.16 11.81 -21.72
C ARG A 1107 1.02 11.45 -22.65
N ALA A 1108 1.38 11.01 -23.85
CA ALA A 1108 0.43 10.46 -24.80
C ALA A 1108 0.95 9.15 -25.42
N MET A 1109 0.06 8.19 -25.67
CA MET A 1109 0.40 6.88 -26.24
C MET A 1109 -0.27 6.71 -27.59
N LEU A 1110 0.51 6.33 -28.60
CA LEU A 1110 -0.02 6.08 -29.93
C LEU A 1110 -0.69 4.71 -29.96
N ARG A 1111 -1.87 4.63 -30.61
CA ARG A 1111 -2.60 3.39 -30.85
C ARG A 1111 -1.68 2.30 -31.44
N PRO A 1112 -1.60 1.10 -30.84
CA PRO A 1112 -0.96 -0.07 -31.44
C PRO A 1112 -1.66 -0.51 -32.73
N ALA A 1113 -0.89 -1.01 -33.69
CA ALA A 1113 -1.42 -1.36 -34.99
C ALA A 1113 -2.31 -2.58 -34.81
N VAL A 1114 -3.57 -2.45 -35.19
CA VAL A 1114 -4.43 -3.61 -35.40
C VAL A 1114 -3.76 -4.42 -36.51
N VAL A 1115 -3.26 -5.60 -36.19
CA VAL A 1115 -2.70 -6.52 -37.18
C VAL A 1115 -3.83 -6.93 -38.11
N GLY A 1116 -3.95 -6.24 -39.24
CA GLY A 1116 -4.78 -6.68 -40.34
C GLY A 1116 -4.21 -7.97 -40.88
N VAL A 1117 -4.89 -9.09 -40.62
CA VAL A 1117 -4.74 -10.29 -41.44
C VAL A 1117 -5.24 -9.92 -42.84
N SER A 1118 -4.35 -10.05 -43.83
CA SER A 1118 -4.63 -9.82 -45.25
C SER A 1118 -5.85 -10.59 -45.76
#